data_AF-A0A2B7WN54-F1
#
_entry.id   AF-A0A2B7WN54-F1
#
_cell.length_a   1.000
_cell.length_b   1.000
_cell.length_c   1.000
_cell.angle_alpha   90.00
_cell.angle_beta   90.00
_cell.angle_gamma   90.00
#
_symmetry.space_group_name_H-M   'P 1'
#
loop_
_entity.id
_entity.type
_entity.pdbx_description
1 polymer ?
#
loop_
_entity_poly.entity_id
_entity_poly.type
_entity_poly.pdbx_seq_one_letter_code
_entity_poly.pdbx_strand_id
1 'polypeptide(L)'
;MAEQEEDFSSLPLPDRFAHKNWKVRKGGYEDATKQFGISPDESDPVFRPFLQDPALWKGAVADSNVAAQQEGLNAYCAFLKYSGVQGCTRTRGTTIAAIVEKGLPSTRPAAKASALEAILLCIELDKAEPVIEDLVAALSHKLPKVIAPALAALTAAFHNYGCKVVEPKLVLKTLPKVFGHADKNVRAEATNLTAELYRWLKDAMKPLFWGELKPVQQQDLEKLFEAIKQEPPPKQERFTRAQQEAMAAASNQPGGDGDDAAADGGEDDGDAEVDVFDLAEPVDVLSQAPKDLHEKLASSKWKDRKEALDALFAAANVPRIKDGQFDEMMRALAKCMKDANVAVVTVAANTIEALAKGLRKSFGKHKPVILAPILERLKEKKQSVADALGHALDAVFAATSLSDCLEEVLEFLKHKNPQVKQETLKFLIRCLRTTRDVPSKPETKSIADAATKLLTESSEATRSGGAEILGTLMKIIGERAMNPYLDGLDDIRKAKIKEFFDTAEVKAKERPKPIVGPPKGLAVPGGAKKPVAKRPTAVKKPAPAPAAPEEPTLAPPTARKAIPSKLGLPKGAATPGSGLKLQRKLAGPGGAPASPRRVVSPPFEENPAPTPAAAPAGSKFGMGNRGLAGRSLGRPAPPSSEPAAPPPTSVSSGMAAIERAELEELRLEKERYSRMVENLQSERTKLLSEINELQNQNAQLIEDHTRDVLSVKAKETQLVRARSDAEAAEQNVQKQQREIERLKRELARAVRASAASPPATIPDMGLNMGITDGGIYQDNANNNHHNNMNGPPSRSALHFGARFESARPRSFMSASPSEEKENNNGLESPGLSGAGGYAGRRKISPPVGSSYSSGRGSPARMSVGGRTGSIGDGLATSTSTSQGSGEPAENWKRAAEVTSQLKARIEQMKARQGLSRPAPS
;
A
#
# COMPACT_ATOMS: atom_id res chain seq x y z
N MET A 1 -14.70 -37.26 50.34
CA MET A 1 -15.54 -36.06 50.21
C MET A 1 -15.30 -35.48 48.83
N ALA A 2 -16.33 -35.04 48.12
CA ALA A 2 -16.14 -34.16 46.97
C ALA A 2 -15.92 -32.74 47.49
N GLU A 3 -14.99 -32.00 46.89
CA GLU A 3 -14.88 -30.56 47.14
C GLU A 3 -16.14 -29.89 46.58
N GLN A 4 -16.87 -29.16 47.42
CA GLN A 4 -17.89 -28.25 46.91
C GLN A 4 -17.15 -27.10 46.22
N GLU A 5 -17.32 -26.94 44.91
CA GLU A 5 -16.84 -25.74 44.23
C GLU A 5 -17.67 -24.56 44.72
N GLU A 6 -17.11 -23.76 45.63
CA GLU A 6 -17.74 -22.55 46.16
C GLU A 6 -18.11 -21.59 45.02
N ASP A 7 -19.35 -21.11 45.00
CA ASP A 7 -19.86 -20.30 43.89
C ASP A 7 -19.43 -18.83 44.00
N PHE A 8 -18.20 -18.58 43.53
CA PHE A 8 -17.61 -17.25 43.41
C PHE A 8 -18.22 -16.37 42.30
N SER A 9 -19.26 -16.81 41.58
CA SER A 9 -19.89 -15.98 40.53
C SER A 9 -20.49 -14.68 41.08
N SER A 10 -20.97 -14.75 42.33
CA SER A 10 -21.58 -13.66 43.11
C SER A 10 -20.62 -12.55 43.54
N LEU A 11 -19.29 -12.75 43.45
CA LEU A 11 -18.31 -11.74 43.82
C LEU A 11 -18.24 -10.61 42.76
N PRO A 12 -17.97 -9.35 43.17
CA PRO A 12 -17.70 -8.25 42.24
C PRO A 12 -16.55 -8.57 41.27
N LEU A 13 -16.61 -8.04 40.05
CA LEU A 13 -15.58 -8.28 39.03
C LEU A 13 -14.15 -7.91 39.48
N PRO A 14 -13.88 -6.80 40.19
CA PRO A 14 -12.53 -6.49 40.70
C PRO A 14 -11.97 -7.58 41.62
N ASP A 15 -12.78 -8.09 42.55
CA ASP A 15 -12.38 -9.14 43.48
C ASP A 15 -12.13 -10.46 42.74
N ARG A 16 -12.96 -10.77 41.75
CA ARG A 16 -12.78 -11.92 40.84
C ARG A 16 -11.51 -11.78 40.01
N PHE A 17 -11.16 -10.59 39.53
CA PHE A 17 -9.91 -10.31 38.79
C PHE A 17 -8.66 -10.50 39.67
N ALA A 18 -8.73 -10.15 40.96
CA ALA A 18 -7.63 -10.29 41.91
C ALA A 18 -7.55 -11.68 42.60
N HIS A 19 -8.53 -12.56 42.38
CA HIS A 19 -8.71 -13.77 43.18
C HIS A 19 -7.55 -14.77 43.07
N LYS A 20 -7.24 -15.46 44.18
CA LYS A 20 -6.13 -16.44 44.25
C LYS A 20 -6.33 -17.61 43.28
N ASN A 21 -7.55 -18.15 43.18
CA ASN A 21 -7.89 -19.24 42.27
C ASN A 21 -8.00 -18.73 40.82
N TRP A 22 -7.16 -19.23 39.92
CA TRP A 22 -7.11 -18.83 38.51
C TRP A 22 -8.39 -19.18 37.73
N LYS A 23 -9.17 -20.20 38.14
CA LYS A 23 -10.50 -20.48 37.56
C LYS A 23 -11.42 -19.28 37.73
N VAL A 24 -11.44 -18.68 38.92
CA VAL A 24 -12.29 -17.53 39.27
C VAL A 24 -11.85 -16.28 38.51
N ARG A 25 -10.54 -16.05 38.38
CA ARG A 25 -9.99 -14.97 37.54
C ARG A 25 -10.42 -15.13 36.08
N LYS A 26 -10.19 -16.31 35.49
CA LYS A 26 -10.59 -16.62 34.11
C LYS A 26 -12.09 -16.36 33.89
N GLY A 27 -12.95 -16.90 34.76
CA GLY A 27 -14.39 -16.68 34.67
C GLY A 27 -14.77 -15.20 34.86
N GLY A 28 -14.07 -14.47 35.73
CA GLY A 28 -14.23 -13.02 35.89
C GLY A 28 -13.89 -12.25 34.61
N TYR A 29 -12.80 -12.61 33.92
CA TYR A 29 -12.44 -12.02 32.63
C TYR A 29 -13.49 -12.36 31.54
N GLU A 30 -13.96 -13.62 31.49
CA GLU A 30 -15.01 -14.05 30.56
C GLU A 30 -16.35 -13.32 30.80
N ASP A 31 -16.73 -13.07 32.07
CA ASP A 31 -17.95 -12.33 32.40
C ASP A 31 -17.80 -10.82 32.14
N ALA A 32 -16.64 -10.23 32.46
CA ALA A 32 -16.35 -8.83 32.12
C ALA A 32 -16.41 -8.60 30.60
N THR A 33 -15.85 -9.52 29.80
CA THR A 33 -15.91 -9.49 28.32
C THR A 33 -17.37 -9.41 27.83
N LYS A 34 -18.29 -10.18 28.44
CA LYS A 34 -19.72 -10.15 28.11
C LYS A 34 -20.36 -8.82 28.54
N GLN A 35 -20.07 -8.35 29.75
CA GLN A 35 -20.69 -7.13 30.30
C GLN A 35 -20.27 -5.87 29.53
N PHE A 36 -18.99 -5.74 29.15
CA PHE A 36 -18.56 -4.66 28.26
C PHE A 36 -19.18 -4.77 26.86
N GLY A 37 -19.43 -5.99 26.37
CA GLY A 37 -20.10 -6.23 25.08
C GLY A 37 -21.59 -5.87 25.04
N ILE A 38 -22.21 -5.53 26.17
CA ILE A 38 -23.64 -5.15 26.27
C ILE A 38 -23.87 -3.77 26.92
N SER A 39 -22.82 -3.04 27.30
CA SER A 39 -22.96 -1.67 27.83
C SER A 39 -23.49 -0.72 26.75
N PRO A 40 -24.43 0.19 27.06
CA PRO A 40 -25.04 1.07 26.07
C PRO A 40 -24.09 2.19 25.58
N ASP A 41 -23.20 2.67 26.46
CA ASP A 41 -22.26 3.76 26.19
C ASP A 41 -21.07 3.73 27.16
N GLU A 42 -20.06 4.59 26.91
CA GLU A 42 -18.81 4.66 27.67
C GLU A 42 -18.94 5.13 29.14
N SER A 43 -20.13 5.62 29.56
CA SER A 43 -20.37 6.10 30.93
C SER A 43 -20.91 5.02 31.90
N ASP A 44 -21.17 3.82 31.38
CA ASP A 44 -21.73 2.68 32.11
C ASP A 44 -20.96 2.41 33.43
N PRO A 45 -21.67 2.24 34.57
CA PRO A 45 -21.07 1.86 35.85
C PRO A 45 -20.06 0.70 35.81
N VAL A 46 -20.20 -0.27 34.89
CA VAL A 46 -19.32 -1.43 34.74
C VAL A 46 -17.85 -1.03 34.51
N PHE A 47 -17.58 0.09 33.83
CA PHE A 47 -16.23 0.55 33.55
C PHE A 47 -15.56 1.22 34.77
N ARG A 48 -16.35 1.77 35.70
CA ARG A 48 -15.86 2.64 36.77
C ARG A 48 -14.80 1.99 37.68
N PRO A 49 -14.93 0.72 38.14
CA PRO A 49 -13.90 0.09 38.95
C PRO A 49 -12.56 -0.04 38.22
N PHE A 50 -12.59 -0.36 36.93
CA PHE A 50 -11.41 -0.55 36.08
C PHE A 50 -10.74 0.78 35.68
N LEU A 51 -11.51 1.86 35.62
CA LEU A 51 -11.00 3.23 35.46
C LEU A 51 -10.39 3.78 36.76
N GLN A 52 -10.89 3.33 37.92
CA GLN A 52 -10.39 3.70 39.25
C GLN A 52 -9.12 2.92 39.64
N ASP A 53 -9.05 1.61 39.37
CA ASP A 53 -7.85 0.79 39.54
C ASP A 53 -7.35 0.16 38.21
N PRO A 54 -6.49 0.87 37.45
CA PRO A 54 -5.78 0.33 36.30
C PRO A 54 -4.78 -0.81 36.60
N ALA A 55 -4.48 -1.14 37.87
CA ALA A 55 -3.58 -2.25 38.20
C ALA A 55 -4.25 -3.61 38.00
N LEU A 56 -5.59 -3.69 38.09
CA LEU A 56 -6.38 -4.88 37.74
C LEU A 56 -6.04 -5.38 36.33
N TRP A 57 -5.91 -4.46 35.37
CA TRP A 57 -5.55 -4.78 33.99
C TRP A 57 -4.13 -5.31 33.85
N LYS A 58 -3.16 -4.72 34.56
CA LYS A 58 -1.79 -5.23 34.61
C LYS A 58 -1.72 -6.66 35.15
N GLY A 59 -2.61 -7.01 36.09
CA GLY A 59 -2.81 -8.39 36.55
C GLY A 59 -3.36 -9.30 35.46
N ALA A 60 -4.42 -8.88 34.77
CA ALA A 60 -5.13 -9.69 33.77
C ALA A 60 -4.30 -9.98 32.50
N VAL A 61 -3.70 -8.94 31.87
CA VAL A 61 -2.95 -9.10 30.60
C VAL A 61 -1.65 -9.91 30.75
N ALA A 62 -1.17 -10.02 31.99
CA ALA A 62 0.07 -10.69 32.35
C ALA A 62 -0.12 -11.73 33.48
N ASP A 63 -1.30 -12.35 33.56
CA ASP A 63 -1.63 -13.42 34.52
C ASP A 63 -0.59 -14.56 34.48
N SER A 64 -0.32 -15.18 35.62
CA SER A 64 0.58 -16.33 35.77
C SER A 64 0.06 -17.61 35.09
N ASN A 65 -1.25 -17.71 34.83
CA ASN A 65 -1.89 -18.83 34.17
C ASN A 65 -2.25 -18.49 32.72
N VAL A 66 -1.68 -19.20 31.74
CA VAL A 66 -1.88 -18.95 30.30
C VAL A 66 -3.30 -19.22 29.75
N ALA A 67 -4.18 -19.84 30.55
CA ALA A 67 -5.61 -19.95 30.24
C ALA A 67 -6.38 -18.73 30.74
N ALA A 68 -6.09 -18.24 31.94
CA ALA A 68 -6.65 -16.99 32.47
C ALA A 68 -6.14 -15.77 31.68
N GLN A 69 -4.83 -15.69 31.39
CA GLN A 69 -4.19 -14.59 30.65
C GLN A 69 -4.84 -14.35 29.28
N GLN A 70 -5.22 -15.42 28.56
CA GLN A 70 -5.87 -15.30 27.25
C GLN A 70 -7.22 -14.56 27.38
N GLU A 71 -8.03 -14.94 28.37
CA GLU A 71 -9.32 -14.29 28.58
C GLU A 71 -9.16 -12.90 29.20
N GLY A 72 -8.10 -12.66 29.98
CA GLY A 72 -7.73 -11.32 30.47
C GLY A 72 -7.34 -10.35 29.35
N LEU A 73 -6.65 -10.86 28.31
CA LEU A 73 -6.37 -10.09 27.08
C LEU A 73 -7.65 -9.87 26.26
N ASN A 74 -8.53 -10.87 26.15
CA ASN A 74 -9.84 -10.72 25.49
C ASN A 74 -10.71 -9.67 26.19
N ALA A 75 -10.77 -9.70 27.53
CA ALA A 75 -11.47 -8.73 28.36
C ALA A 75 -10.90 -7.32 28.20
N TYR A 76 -9.58 -7.18 28.06
CA TYR A 76 -8.94 -5.88 27.81
C TYR A 76 -9.25 -5.33 26.41
N CYS A 77 -9.27 -6.19 25.38
CA CYS A 77 -9.73 -5.79 24.04
C CYS A 77 -11.20 -5.34 24.04
N ALA A 78 -12.08 -6.05 24.76
CA ALA A 78 -13.48 -5.65 24.92
C ALA A 78 -13.58 -4.31 25.68
N PHE A 79 -12.90 -4.18 26.82
CA PHE A 79 -12.83 -2.94 27.58
C PHE A 79 -12.41 -1.76 26.70
N LEU A 80 -11.32 -1.86 25.94
CA LEU A 80 -10.87 -0.79 25.04
C LEU A 80 -11.92 -0.41 23.99
N LYS A 81 -12.66 -1.38 23.43
CA LYS A 81 -13.66 -1.09 22.39
C LYS A 81 -14.84 -0.26 22.89
N TYR A 82 -15.27 -0.47 24.14
CA TYR A 82 -16.51 0.11 24.70
C TYR A 82 -16.30 1.19 25.78
N SER A 83 -15.16 1.23 26.48
CA SER A 83 -14.87 2.21 27.57
C SER A 83 -14.30 3.57 27.11
N GLY A 84 -14.31 3.81 25.80
CA GLY A 84 -13.93 5.09 25.21
C GLY A 84 -12.45 5.47 25.34
N VAL A 85 -12.17 6.74 25.02
CA VAL A 85 -10.81 7.31 25.06
C VAL A 85 -10.24 7.31 26.49
N GLN A 86 -11.10 7.50 27.50
CA GLN A 86 -10.71 7.47 28.92
C GLN A 86 -10.26 6.09 29.38
N GLY A 87 -10.85 5.00 28.85
CA GLY A 87 -10.39 3.64 29.08
C GLY A 87 -8.95 3.42 28.62
N CYS A 88 -8.66 3.72 27.35
CA CYS A 88 -7.31 3.62 26.78
C CYS A 88 -6.30 4.45 27.56
N THR A 89 -6.54 5.77 27.67
CA THR A 89 -5.56 6.72 28.20
C THR A 89 -5.20 6.47 29.67
N ARG A 90 -6.13 5.99 30.49
CA ARG A 90 -5.90 5.67 31.92
C ARG A 90 -5.22 4.31 32.16
N THR A 91 -5.36 3.36 31.25
CA THR A 91 -4.90 1.97 31.46
C THR A 91 -3.62 1.61 30.70
N ARG A 92 -3.38 2.19 29.52
CA ARG A 92 -2.26 1.82 28.64
C ARG A 92 -0.88 1.80 29.32
N GLY A 93 -0.60 2.76 30.20
CA GLY A 93 0.69 2.90 30.91
C GLY A 93 0.94 1.84 31.99
N THR A 94 -0.05 1.00 32.32
CA THR A 94 0.15 -0.20 33.18
C THR A 94 0.09 -1.49 32.37
N THR A 95 -0.47 -1.47 31.15
CA THR A 95 -0.77 -2.67 30.36
C THR A 95 0.19 -2.90 29.19
N ILE A 96 0.62 -1.90 28.43
CA ILE A 96 1.39 -2.12 27.18
C ILE A 96 2.69 -2.86 27.45
N ALA A 97 3.55 -2.38 28.36
CA ALA A 97 4.76 -3.09 28.76
C ALA A 97 4.50 -4.54 29.21
N ALA A 98 3.39 -4.79 29.92
CA ALA A 98 3.00 -6.12 30.39
C ALA A 98 2.50 -7.04 29.24
N ILE A 99 1.80 -6.48 28.26
CA ILE A 99 1.39 -7.14 27.01
C ILE A 99 2.62 -7.47 26.15
N VAL A 100 3.62 -6.59 26.09
CA VAL A 100 4.86 -6.84 25.34
C VAL A 100 5.73 -7.90 26.02
N GLU A 101 5.85 -7.89 27.36
CA GLU A 101 6.62 -8.89 28.11
C GLU A 101 5.99 -10.29 28.18
N LYS A 102 4.64 -10.40 28.17
CA LYS A 102 3.94 -11.69 28.35
C LYS A 102 2.85 -12.03 27.34
N GLY A 103 2.20 -11.05 26.71
CA GLY A 103 1.14 -11.25 25.72
C GLY A 103 1.69 -11.64 24.34
N LEU A 104 2.41 -10.74 23.70
CA LEU A 104 3.07 -10.97 22.39
C LEU A 104 3.99 -12.21 22.34
N PRO A 105 4.79 -12.53 23.39
CA PRO A 105 5.59 -13.76 23.43
C PRO A 105 4.82 -15.03 23.87
N SER A 106 3.50 -14.96 24.10
CA SER A 106 2.70 -16.11 24.52
C SER A 106 2.75 -17.25 23.48
N THR A 107 2.76 -18.50 23.95
CA THR A 107 2.78 -19.67 23.05
C THR A 107 1.41 -20.01 22.46
N ARG A 108 0.33 -19.34 22.93
CA ARG A 108 -1.04 -19.56 22.44
C ARG A 108 -1.37 -18.54 21.33
N PRO A 109 -1.71 -18.97 20.10
CA PRO A 109 -1.97 -18.05 18.98
C PRO A 109 -3.06 -17.01 19.26
N ALA A 110 -4.17 -17.42 19.90
CA ALA A 110 -5.25 -16.48 20.25
C ALA A 110 -4.79 -15.42 21.28
N ALA A 111 -4.01 -15.80 22.29
CA ALA A 111 -3.44 -14.84 23.23
C ALA A 111 -2.48 -13.83 22.54
N LYS A 112 -1.70 -14.26 21.53
CA LYS A 112 -0.92 -13.34 20.70
C LYS A 112 -1.80 -12.38 19.89
N ALA A 113 -2.86 -12.90 19.28
CA ALA A 113 -3.78 -12.10 18.47
C ALA A 113 -4.45 -11.01 19.32
N SER A 114 -4.97 -11.36 20.50
CA SER A 114 -5.57 -10.40 21.43
C SER A 114 -4.54 -9.43 22.01
N ALA A 115 -3.30 -9.87 22.26
CA ALA A 115 -2.21 -8.98 22.66
C ALA A 115 -1.86 -7.93 21.58
N LEU A 116 -1.88 -8.32 20.30
CA LEU A 116 -1.65 -7.39 19.19
C LEU A 116 -2.84 -6.45 18.96
N GLU A 117 -4.06 -7.00 18.95
CA GLU A 117 -5.31 -6.23 18.83
C GLU A 117 -5.42 -5.16 19.94
N ALA A 118 -5.07 -5.49 21.19
CA ALA A 118 -5.04 -4.53 22.29
C ALA A 118 -4.06 -3.36 22.05
N ILE A 119 -2.89 -3.64 21.45
CA ILE A 119 -1.90 -2.62 21.08
C ILE A 119 -2.43 -1.72 19.95
N LEU A 120 -3.04 -2.31 18.92
CA LEU A 120 -3.62 -1.55 17.81
C LEU A 120 -4.79 -0.66 18.30
N LEU A 121 -5.69 -1.19 19.15
CA LEU A 121 -6.77 -0.42 19.76
C LEU A 121 -6.26 0.75 20.63
N CYS A 122 -5.13 0.59 21.33
CA CYS A 122 -4.51 1.69 22.06
C CYS A 122 -4.02 2.83 21.14
N ILE A 123 -3.66 2.52 19.88
CA ILE A 123 -3.33 3.52 18.85
C ILE A 123 -4.61 4.14 18.26
N GLU A 124 -5.63 3.32 18.00
CA GLU A 124 -6.90 3.77 17.41
C GLU A 124 -7.64 4.80 18.27
N LEU A 125 -7.60 4.64 19.60
CA LEU A 125 -8.40 5.39 20.56
C LEU A 125 -7.76 6.69 21.06
N ASP A 126 -6.47 6.95 20.79
CA ASP A 126 -5.77 8.17 21.26
C ASP A 126 -4.63 8.58 20.30
N LYS A 127 -3.38 8.24 20.63
CA LYS A 127 -2.20 8.52 19.77
C LYS A 127 -1.17 7.39 19.83
N ALA A 128 -0.45 7.20 18.73
CA ALA A 128 0.55 6.14 18.57
C ALA A 128 1.79 6.32 19.46
N GLU A 129 2.29 7.55 19.61
CA GLU A 129 3.60 7.88 20.20
C GLU A 129 3.92 7.09 21.51
N PRO A 130 3.10 7.11 22.58
CA PRO A 130 3.42 6.37 23.81
C PRO A 130 3.44 4.84 23.63
N VAL A 131 2.65 4.32 22.69
CA VAL A 131 2.62 2.88 22.35
C VAL A 131 3.92 2.46 21.64
N ILE A 132 4.43 3.34 20.79
CA ILE A 132 5.71 3.15 20.08
C ILE A 132 6.90 3.30 21.03
N GLU A 133 6.85 4.24 21.99
CA GLU A 133 7.89 4.38 23.01
C GLU A 133 8.07 3.09 23.84
N ASP A 134 6.98 2.51 24.35
CA ASP A 134 7.00 1.24 25.10
C ASP A 134 7.50 0.06 24.23
N LEU A 135 7.04 -0.03 22.97
CA LEU A 135 7.50 -1.06 22.02
C LEU A 135 8.99 -0.93 21.69
N VAL A 136 9.49 0.30 21.51
CA VAL A 136 10.91 0.58 21.24
C VAL A 136 11.78 0.32 22.48
N ALA A 137 11.29 0.62 23.68
CA ALA A 137 11.97 0.26 24.92
C ALA A 137 12.18 -1.26 25.03
N ALA A 138 11.18 -2.06 24.66
CA ALA A 138 11.27 -3.53 24.64
C ALA A 138 12.30 -4.09 23.65
N LEU A 139 12.70 -3.35 22.61
CA LEU A 139 13.80 -3.74 21.71
C LEU A 139 15.17 -3.78 22.41
N SER A 140 15.28 -3.20 23.60
CA SER A 140 16.48 -3.25 24.46
C SER A 140 16.44 -4.39 25.49
N HIS A 141 15.41 -5.23 25.49
CA HIS A 141 15.26 -6.33 26.44
C HIS A 141 16.27 -7.47 26.20
N LYS A 142 16.62 -8.24 27.24
CA LYS A 142 17.66 -9.27 27.17
C LYS A 142 17.23 -10.59 26.50
N LEU A 143 15.92 -10.81 26.30
CA LEU A 143 15.39 -12.07 25.78
C LEU A 143 14.87 -11.92 24.33
N PRO A 144 15.46 -12.62 23.34
CA PRO A 144 15.07 -12.49 21.93
C PRO A 144 13.58 -12.78 21.67
N LYS A 145 12.99 -13.68 22.48
CA LYS A 145 11.57 -14.02 22.45
C LYS A 145 10.62 -12.85 22.74
N VAL A 146 11.10 -11.74 23.33
CA VAL A 146 10.34 -10.50 23.54
C VAL A 146 10.60 -9.51 22.41
N ILE A 147 11.87 -9.36 22.00
CA ILE A 147 12.28 -8.43 20.94
C ILE A 147 11.59 -8.75 19.61
N ALA A 148 11.59 -10.01 19.16
CA ALA A 148 11.05 -10.37 17.86
C ALA A 148 9.52 -10.12 17.76
N PRO A 149 8.67 -10.51 18.74
CA PRO A 149 7.27 -10.11 18.74
C PRO A 149 7.03 -8.60 18.88
N ALA A 150 7.89 -7.85 19.58
CA ALA A 150 7.79 -6.39 19.64
C ALA A 150 8.09 -5.74 18.28
N LEU A 151 9.09 -6.24 17.53
CA LEU A 151 9.33 -5.83 16.14
C LEU A 151 8.12 -6.14 15.25
N ALA A 152 7.55 -7.35 15.34
CA ALA A 152 6.36 -7.71 14.58
C ALA A 152 5.13 -6.83 14.91
N ALA A 153 4.98 -6.41 16.17
CA ALA A 153 3.93 -5.47 16.57
C ALA A 153 4.17 -4.05 16.03
N LEU A 154 5.42 -3.59 15.95
CA LEU A 154 5.78 -2.35 15.26
C LEU A 154 5.45 -2.44 13.76
N THR A 155 5.81 -3.55 13.10
CA THR A 155 5.49 -3.78 11.67
C THR A 155 3.98 -3.70 11.44
N ALA A 156 3.18 -4.37 12.28
CA ALA A 156 1.72 -4.33 12.21
C ALA A 156 1.17 -2.91 12.44
N ALA A 157 1.75 -2.12 13.36
CA ALA A 157 1.33 -0.73 13.60
C ALA A 157 1.56 0.16 12.37
N PHE A 158 2.72 0.07 11.70
CA PHE A 158 2.96 0.80 10.45
C PHE A 158 2.06 0.30 9.31
N HIS A 159 1.86 -1.00 9.17
CA HIS A 159 0.99 -1.58 8.15
C HIS A 159 -0.47 -1.11 8.27
N ASN A 160 -0.99 -1.06 9.50
CA ASN A 160 -2.39 -0.68 9.77
C ASN A 160 -2.63 0.84 9.72
N TYR A 161 -1.75 1.65 10.34
CA TYR A 161 -1.99 3.08 10.56
C TYR A 161 -1.10 4.01 9.71
N GLY A 162 -0.04 3.51 9.10
CA GLY A 162 0.87 4.27 8.24
C GLY A 162 1.76 5.29 8.96
N CYS A 163 2.77 5.78 8.24
CA CYS A 163 3.78 6.70 8.78
C CYS A 163 3.27 8.14 9.06
N LYS A 164 1.99 8.43 8.78
CA LYS A 164 1.32 9.70 9.14
C LYS A 164 0.72 9.69 10.55
N VAL A 165 0.25 8.53 11.02
CA VAL A 165 -0.29 8.33 12.38
C VAL A 165 0.81 7.83 13.33
N VAL A 166 1.74 7.02 12.82
CA VAL A 166 2.85 6.43 13.57
C VAL A 166 4.14 7.08 13.12
N GLU A 167 4.80 7.90 13.95
CA GLU A 167 6.04 8.56 13.53
C GLU A 167 7.20 7.54 13.42
N PRO A 168 7.84 7.40 12.25
CA PRO A 168 8.88 6.39 12.05
C PRO A 168 10.24 6.76 12.67
N LYS A 169 10.49 8.03 13.02
CA LYS A 169 11.82 8.53 13.44
C LYS A 169 12.44 7.74 14.60
N LEU A 170 11.67 7.48 15.65
CA LEU A 170 12.15 6.75 16.84
C LEU A 170 12.51 5.30 16.49
N VAL A 171 11.70 4.65 15.66
CA VAL A 171 11.89 3.26 15.23
C VAL A 171 13.11 3.14 14.30
N LEU A 172 13.22 4.00 13.29
CA LEU A 172 14.34 4.04 12.34
C LEU A 172 15.69 4.17 13.07
N LYS A 173 15.79 5.06 14.07
CA LYS A 173 17.00 5.23 14.91
C LYS A 173 17.36 4.00 15.76
N THR A 174 16.51 2.96 15.83
CA THR A 174 16.84 1.69 16.49
C THR A 174 17.15 0.52 15.54
N LEU A 175 16.90 0.66 14.23
CA LEU A 175 17.11 -0.42 13.27
C LEU A 175 18.57 -0.96 13.26
N PRO A 176 19.64 -0.14 13.27
CA PRO A 176 21.02 -0.65 13.29
C PRO A 176 21.29 -1.58 14.50
N LYS A 177 20.73 -1.26 15.66
CA LYS A 177 20.86 -2.05 16.89
C LYS A 177 20.23 -3.43 16.77
N VAL A 178 19.02 -3.53 16.20
CA VAL A 178 18.35 -4.83 16.01
C VAL A 178 18.91 -5.62 14.83
N PHE A 179 19.40 -4.96 13.78
CA PHE A 179 20.18 -5.61 12.72
C PHE A 179 21.54 -6.14 13.19
N GLY A 180 22.11 -5.56 14.24
CA GLY A 180 23.32 -6.06 14.92
C GLY A 180 23.08 -7.24 15.87
N HIS A 181 21.84 -7.63 16.12
CA HIS A 181 21.49 -8.60 17.17
C HIS A 181 21.88 -10.05 16.81
N ALA A 182 22.31 -10.83 17.81
CA ALA A 182 22.83 -12.19 17.60
C ALA A 182 21.75 -13.17 17.08
N ASP A 183 20.56 -13.15 17.68
CA ASP A 183 19.45 -14.02 17.32
C ASP A 183 18.98 -13.78 15.88
N LYS A 184 18.78 -14.87 15.11
CA LYS A 184 18.41 -14.80 13.69
C LYS A 184 16.98 -14.30 13.46
N ASN A 185 16.05 -14.59 14.38
CA ASN A 185 14.64 -14.25 14.24
C ASN A 185 14.45 -12.76 14.50
N VAL A 186 15.15 -12.20 15.49
CA VAL A 186 15.20 -10.74 15.73
C VAL A 186 15.69 -10.00 14.49
N ARG A 187 16.73 -10.50 13.81
CA ARG A 187 17.20 -9.91 12.55
C ARG A 187 16.22 -10.08 11.39
N ALA A 188 15.47 -11.20 11.34
CA ALA A 188 14.44 -11.40 10.33
C ALA A 188 13.25 -10.44 10.53
N GLU A 189 12.77 -10.25 11.77
CA GLU A 189 11.70 -9.27 12.03
C GLU A 189 12.18 -7.82 11.85
N ALA A 190 13.47 -7.52 12.07
CA ALA A 190 14.05 -6.23 11.69
C ALA A 190 14.03 -6.02 10.17
N THR A 191 14.32 -7.06 9.37
CA THR A 191 14.13 -7.03 7.91
C THR A 191 12.66 -6.79 7.55
N ASN A 192 11.71 -7.50 8.17
CA ASN A 192 10.27 -7.34 7.91
C ASN A 192 9.78 -5.90 8.22
N LEU A 193 10.16 -5.36 9.37
CA LEU A 193 9.86 -3.98 9.77
C LEU A 193 10.48 -2.96 8.80
N THR A 194 11.70 -3.22 8.33
CA THR A 194 12.39 -2.35 7.37
C THR A 194 11.75 -2.41 5.98
N ALA A 195 11.24 -3.58 5.57
CA ALA A 195 10.48 -3.74 4.33
C ALA A 195 9.16 -2.97 4.37
N GLU A 196 8.39 -3.07 5.47
CA GLU A 196 7.17 -2.27 5.64
C GLU A 196 7.49 -0.77 5.68
N LEU A 197 8.50 -0.34 6.44
CA LEU A 197 8.93 1.06 6.44
C LEU A 197 9.35 1.54 5.05
N TYR A 198 9.97 0.70 4.22
CA TYR A 198 10.26 1.03 2.81
C TYR A 198 8.99 1.12 1.95
N ARG A 199 7.96 0.31 2.20
CA ARG A 199 6.67 0.39 1.52
C ARG A 199 6.06 1.79 1.66
N TRP A 200 6.15 2.39 2.85
CA TRP A 200 5.65 3.75 3.15
C TRP A 200 6.61 4.90 2.80
N LEU A 201 7.92 4.73 3.02
CA LEU A 201 8.91 5.81 2.95
C LEU A 201 9.80 5.75 1.69
N LYS A 202 9.81 4.62 0.99
CA LYS A 202 10.72 4.29 -0.11
C LYS A 202 12.16 4.73 0.25
N ASP A 203 12.90 5.35 -0.67
CA ASP A 203 14.31 5.69 -0.43
C ASP A 203 14.53 6.80 0.63
N ALA A 204 13.49 7.53 1.03
CA ALA A 204 13.59 8.63 2.00
C ALA A 204 14.04 8.19 3.40
N MET A 205 13.85 6.91 3.76
CA MET A 205 14.31 6.40 5.05
C MET A 205 15.83 6.10 5.09
N LYS A 206 16.47 5.89 3.93
CA LYS A 206 17.87 5.44 3.86
C LYS A 206 18.86 6.41 4.56
N PRO A 207 18.78 7.74 4.38
CA PRO A 207 19.70 8.67 5.05
C PRO A 207 19.70 8.60 6.58
N LEU A 208 18.65 8.06 7.20
CA LEU A 208 18.46 8.09 8.66
C LEU A 208 19.12 6.92 9.41
N PHE A 209 19.55 5.85 8.72
CA PHE A 209 20.20 4.68 9.36
C PHE A 209 21.03 3.77 8.43
N TRP A 210 20.92 3.90 7.09
CA TRP A 210 21.48 2.93 6.14
C TRP A 210 23.00 2.79 6.21
N GLY A 211 23.70 3.90 6.50
CA GLY A 211 25.17 3.94 6.63
C GLY A 211 25.72 3.15 7.83
N GLU A 212 24.89 2.80 8.81
CA GLU A 212 25.26 1.96 9.95
C GLU A 212 25.07 0.46 9.69
N LEU A 213 24.40 0.09 8.58
CA LEU A 213 24.20 -1.31 8.19
C LEU A 213 25.44 -1.86 7.46
N LYS A 214 25.67 -3.17 7.60
CA LYS A 214 26.76 -3.84 6.87
C LYS A 214 26.41 -3.93 5.38
N PRO A 215 27.38 -3.85 4.44
CA PRO A 215 27.11 -3.90 3.00
C PRO A 215 26.27 -5.10 2.52
N VAL A 216 26.42 -6.28 3.16
CA VAL A 216 25.59 -7.46 2.87
C VAL A 216 24.12 -7.22 3.26
N GLN A 217 23.87 -6.57 4.40
CA GLN A 217 22.50 -6.24 4.86
C GLN A 217 21.86 -5.18 3.96
N GLN A 218 22.64 -4.21 3.47
CA GLN A 218 22.20 -3.24 2.46
C GLN A 218 21.82 -3.95 1.15
N GLN A 219 22.62 -4.92 0.67
CA GLN A 219 22.33 -5.70 -0.55
C GLN A 219 21.08 -6.59 -0.40
N ASP A 220 20.94 -7.28 0.74
CA ASP A 220 19.76 -8.10 1.04
C ASP A 220 18.47 -7.25 1.11
N LEU A 221 18.55 -6.05 1.71
CA LEU A 221 17.43 -5.11 1.79
C LEU A 221 17.10 -4.48 0.44
N GLU A 222 18.08 -4.02 -0.35
CA GLU A 222 17.82 -3.44 -1.67
C GLU A 222 17.13 -4.44 -2.60
N LYS A 223 17.48 -5.72 -2.50
CA LYS A 223 16.80 -6.81 -3.24
C LYS A 223 15.32 -6.97 -2.84
N LEU A 224 14.96 -6.72 -1.58
CA LEU A 224 13.55 -6.70 -1.14
C LEU A 224 12.86 -5.41 -1.61
N PHE A 225 13.57 -4.29 -1.58
CA PHE A 225 13.08 -2.99 -2.03
C PHE A 225 12.73 -2.99 -3.52
N GLU A 226 13.49 -3.68 -4.39
CA GLU A 226 13.13 -3.83 -5.81
C GLU A 226 11.77 -4.52 -6.04
N ALA A 227 11.35 -5.45 -5.18
CA ALA A 227 10.00 -6.01 -5.24
C ALA A 227 8.96 -4.97 -4.79
N ILE A 228 9.21 -4.29 -3.66
CA ILE A 228 8.32 -3.30 -3.05
C ILE A 228 8.24 -1.99 -3.88
N LYS A 229 9.17 -1.76 -4.82
CA LYS A 229 9.10 -0.68 -5.83
C LYS A 229 7.99 -0.93 -6.86
N GLN A 230 7.63 -2.18 -7.13
CA GLN A 230 6.57 -2.56 -8.07
C GLN A 230 5.17 -2.66 -7.42
N GLU A 231 5.10 -2.62 -6.09
CA GLU A 231 3.83 -2.61 -5.34
C GLU A 231 3.20 -1.20 -5.36
N PRO A 232 1.85 -1.09 -5.43
CA PRO A 232 1.16 0.19 -5.35
C PRO A 232 1.42 0.88 -4.00
N PRO A 233 1.26 2.21 -3.91
CA PRO A 233 1.41 2.95 -2.66
C PRO A 233 0.55 2.35 -1.53
N PRO A 234 1.09 2.19 -0.31
CA PRO A 234 0.33 1.61 0.80
C PRO A 234 -0.84 2.52 1.19
N LYS A 235 -2.04 1.94 1.32
CA LYS A 235 -3.22 2.57 1.89
C LYS A 235 -3.31 2.26 3.38
N GLN A 236 -3.90 3.15 4.17
CA GLN A 236 -4.11 2.97 5.61
C GLN A 236 -5.26 1.96 5.84
N GLU A 237 -4.99 0.83 6.49
CA GLU A 237 -5.99 -0.24 6.69
C GLU A 237 -6.89 -0.03 7.92
N ARG A 238 -6.42 0.68 8.94
CA ARG A 238 -7.20 1.07 10.13
C ARG A 238 -7.10 2.56 10.38
N PHE A 239 -8.25 3.22 10.50
CA PHE A 239 -8.36 4.63 10.83
C PHE A 239 -8.50 4.84 12.34
N THR A 240 -7.88 5.88 12.91
CA THR A 240 -8.10 6.25 14.31
C THR A 240 -9.53 6.76 14.53
N ARG A 241 -10.03 6.75 15.77
CA ARG A 241 -11.40 7.18 16.08
C ARG A 241 -11.67 8.63 15.64
N ALA A 242 -10.70 9.52 15.80
CA ALA A 242 -10.78 10.90 15.28
C ALA A 242 -10.85 10.98 13.74
N GLN A 243 -10.19 10.06 13.01
CA GLN A 243 -10.35 9.94 11.55
C GLN A 243 -11.73 9.36 11.17
N GLN A 244 -12.22 8.35 11.90
CA GLN A 244 -13.55 7.76 11.72
C GLN A 244 -14.65 8.82 11.90
N GLU A 245 -14.58 9.61 12.98
CA GLU A 245 -15.49 10.72 13.28
C GLU A 245 -15.45 11.82 12.20
N ALA A 246 -14.26 12.19 11.73
CA ALA A 246 -14.09 13.19 10.67
C ALA A 246 -14.70 12.73 9.33
N MET A 247 -14.62 11.43 9.01
CA MET A 247 -15.25 10.86 7.81
C MET A 247 -16.77 10.77 7.96
N ALA A 248 -17.28 10.34 9.11
CA ALA A 248 -18.72 10.30 9.39
C ALA A 248 -19.36 11.71 9.41
N ALA A 249 -18.62 12.73 9.85
CA ALA A 249 -19.04 14.13 9.77
C ALA A 249 -19.05 14.67 8.33
N ALA A 250 -18.24 14.10 7.43
CA ALA A 250 -18.24 14.47 6.01
C ALA A 250 -19.39 13.80 5.24
N SER A 251 -19.75 12.54 5.55
CA SER A 251 -20.82 11.82 4.87
C SER A 251 -22.24 12.30 5.23
N ASN A 252 -22.42 13.02 6.34
CA ASN A 252 -23.72 13.47 6.84
C ASN A 252 -24.15 14.88 6.34
N GLN A 253 -23.69 15.34 5.18
CA GLN A 253 -24.21 16.58 4.58
C GLN A 253 -25.46 16.30 3.72
N PRO A 254 -26.62 16.91 4.02
CA PRO A 254 -27.85 16.67 3.27
C PRO A 254 -27.99 17.63 2.07
N GLY A 255 -28.07 17.08 0.85
CA GLY A 255 -28.56 17.80 -0.33
C GLY A 255 -27.83 17.47 -1.63
N GLY A 256 -28.36 16.54 -2.42
CA GLY A 256 -27.80 16.16 -3.72
C GLY A 256 -28.42 14.88 -4.28
N ASP A 257 -29.74 14.85 -4.45
CA ASP A 257 -30.44 13.72 -5.06
C ASP A 257 -30.13 13.66 -6.57
N GLY A 258 -29.62 12.53 -7.04
CA GLY A 258 -29.11 12.34 -8.40
C GLY A 258 -28.49 10.96 -8.55
N ASP A 259 -29.12 10.12 -9.38
CA ASP A 259 -28.94 8.67 -9.40
C ASP A 259 -27.67 8.18 -10.12
N ASP A 260 -27.33 6.91 -9.86
CA ASP A 260 -26.48 6.01 -10.65
C ASP A 260 -24.97 6.36 -10.84
N ALA A 261 -24.15 6.00 -9.84
CA ALA A 261 -22.69 5.85 -9.97
C ALA A 261 -22.06 4.91 -8.90
N ALA A 262 -22.78 3.89 -8.43
CA ALA A 262 -22.45 3.13 -7.22
C ALA A 262 -21.38 2.02 -7.40
N ALA A 263 -20.25 2.29 -8.08
CA ALA A 263 -19.21 1.27 -8.31
C ALA A 263 -17.73 1.72 -8.45
N ASP A 264 -17.35 3.01 -8.29
CA ASP A 264 -15.92 3.38 -8.23
C ASP A 264 -15.59 4.53 -7.27
N GLY A 265 -15.54 4.21 -5.98
CA GLY A 265 -14.98 5.09 -4.94
C GLY A 265 -13.50 4.83 -4.63
N GLY A 266 -12.71 4.37 -5.61
CA GLY A 266 -11.41 3.75 -5.38
C GLY A 266 -10.15 4.61 -5.64
N GLU A 267 -10.27 5.68 -6.43
CA GLU A 267 -9.14 6.41 -7.03
C GLU A 267 -9.01 7.88 -6.56
N ASP A 268 -7.80 8.46 -6.76
CA ASP A 268 -7.30 9.75 -6.23
C ASP A 268 -7.51 10.06 -4.73
N ASP A 269 -6.88 9.27 -3.86
CA ASP A 269 -6.29 9.82 -2.63
C ASP A 269 -4.84 10.27 -2.93
N GLY A 270 -4.74 11.27 -3.81
CA GLY A 270 -3.51 11.64 -4.52
C GLY A 270 -2.36 12.16 -3.66
N ASP A 271 -1.14 11.79 -4.05
CA ASP A 271 0.14 12.22 -3.46
C ASP A 271 0.21 12.11 -1.93
N ALA A 272 -0.15 10.94 -1.40
CA ALA A 272 0.19 10.54 -0.04
C ALA A 272 1.68 10.14 0.13
N GLU A 273 2.62 10.73 -0.63
CA GLU A 273 4.05 10.63 -0.34
C GLU A 273 4.30 11.03 1.12
N VAL A 274 4.96 10.15 1.89
CA VAL A 274 5.32 10.49 3.27
C VAL A 274 6.45 11.50 3.22
N ASP A 275 6.15 12.69 3.71
CA ASP A 275 6.91 13.88 3.32
C ASP A 275 8.36 13.85 3.83
N VAL A 276 9.29 13.63 2.89
CA VAL A 276 10.74 13.56 3.10
C VAL A 276 11.26 14.77 3.88
N PHE A 277 10.63 15.93 3.70
CA PHE A 277 10.99 17.18 4.37
C PHE A 277 10.82 17.10 5.89
N ASP A 278 9.72 16.54 6.38
CA ASP A 278 9.43 16.51 7.82
C ASP A 278 10.19 15.40 8.56
N LEU A 279 10.74 14.43 7.82
CA LEU A 279 11.68 13.43 8.33
C LEU A 279 13.15 13.90 8.31
N ALA A 280 13.52 14.81 7.41
CA ALA A 280 14.86 15.37 7.30
C ALA A 280 15.21 16.36 8.43
N GLU A 281 16.48 16.36 8.86
CA GLU A 281 17.01 17.34 9.81
C GLU A 281 17.31 18.69 9.07
N PRO A 282 16.97 19.86 9.63
CA PRO A 282 17.11 21.13 8.92
C PRO A 282 18.58 21.58 8.75
N VAL A 283 19.03 21.72 7.50
CA VAL A 283 20.42 22.12 7.19
C VAL A 283 20.58 23.65 7.20
N ASP A 284 21.63 24.15 7.85
CA ASP A 284 21.98 25.57 7.88
C ASP A 284 22.75 26.01 6.61
N VAL A 285 22.01 26.17 5.52
CA VAL A 285 22.56 26.57 4.20
C VAL A 285 23.25 27.93 4.25
N LEU A 286 22.81 28.85 5.11
CA LEU A 286 23.45 30.18 5.27
C LEU A 286 24.88 30.05 5.81
N SER A 287 25.14 29.10 6.71
CA SER A 287 26.49 28.82 7.20
C SER A 287 27.42 28.13 6.18
N GLN A 288 26.83 27.47 5.16
CA GLN A 288 27.55 26.70 4.13
C GLN A 288 27.71 27.45 2.79
N ALA A 289 27.00 28.57 2.60
CA ALA A 289 27.09 29.38 1.40
C ALA A 289 28.53 29.93 1.17
N PRO A 290 28.98 30.11 -0.08
CA PRO A 290 30.31 30.64 -0.37
C PRO A 290 30.50 32.05 0.24
N LYS A 291 31.56 32.25 1.02
CA LYS A 291 31.83 33.54 1.68
C LYS A 291 32.15 34.67 0.69
N ASP A 292 32.64 34.28 -0.48
CA ASP A 292 32.96 35.09 -1.65
C ASP A 292 31.78 35.22 -2.65
N LEU A 293 30.58 34.70 -2.33
CA LEU A 293 29.41 34.67 -3.21
C LEU A 293 29.11 36.05 -3.82
N HIS A 294 28.95 37.08 -2.98
CA HIS A 294 28.54 38.41 -3.45
C HIS A 294 29.63 39.11 -4.29
N GLU A 295 30.91 38.81 -4.04
CA GLU A 295 32.04 39.29 -4.84
C GLU A 295 32.10 38.57 -6.19
N LYS A 296 32.08 37.23 -6.19
CA LYS A 296 32.09 36.44 -7.43
C LYS A 296 30.88 36.72 -8.31
N LEU A 297 29.67 36.89 -7.74
CA LEU A 297 28.47 37.29 -8.48
C LEU A 297 28.54 38.73 -9.05
N ALA A 298 29.46 39.56 -8.58
CA ALA A 298 29.77 40.87 -9.16
C ALA A 298 30.88 40.82 -10.23
N SER A 299 31.62 39.71 -10.37
CA SER A 299 32.68 39.55 -11.37
C SER A 299 32.14 39.74 -12.79
N SER A 300 32.88 40.45 -13.64
CA SER A 300 32.57 40.62 -15.06
C SER A 300 32.65 39.29 -15.83
N LYS A 301 33.49 38.35 -15.37
CA LYS A 301 33.63 37.02 -15.95
C LYS A 301 32.44 36.14 -15.56
N TRP A 302 31.67 35.69 -16.56
CA TRP A 302 30.50 34.85 -16.34
C TRP A 302 30.82 33.48 -15.72
N LYS A 303 32.06 32.99 -15.88
CA LYS A 303 32.51 31.72 -15.29
C LYS A 303 32.54 31.81 -13.77
N ASP A 304 33.18 32.84 -13.22
CA ASP A 304 33.24 33.13 -11.79
C ASP A 304 31.82 33.23 -11.17
N ARG A 305 30.90 33.90 -11.88
CA ARG A 305 29.49 34.00 -11.48
C ARG A 305 28.79 32.64 -11.48
N LYS A 306 28.99 31.81 -12.52
CA LYS A 306 28.43 30.46 -12.58
C LYS A 306 29.00 29.56 -11.49
N GLU A 307 30.31 29.58 -11.27
CA GLU A 307 30.99 28.77 -10.25
C GLU A 307 30.48 29.07 -8.83
N ALA A 308 30.25 30.35 -8.51
CA ALA A 308 29.65 30.76 -7.25
C ALA A 308 28.20 30.27 -7.09
N LEU A 309 27.41 30.26 -8.18
CA LEU A 309 26.07 29.67 -8.17
C LEU A 309 26.09 28.14 -8.12
N ASP A 310 27.06 27.47 -8.76
CA ASP A 310 27.22 26.01 -8.72
C ASP A 310 27.51 25.55 -7.27
N ALA A 311 28.40 26.27 -6.58
CA ALA A 311 28.71 26.05 -5.18
C ALA A 311 27.52 26.37 -4.25
N LEU A 312 26.78 27.46 -4.52
CA LEU A 312 25.57 27.77 -3.75
C LEU A 312 24.45 26.74 -3.98
N PHE A 313 24.24 26.28 -5.22
CA PHE A 313 23.29 25.23 -5.55
C PHE A 313 23.65 23.93 -4.83
N ALA A 314 24.93 23.54 -4.80
CA ALA A 314 25.38 22.35 -4.08
C ALA A 314 25.11 22.42 -2.56
N ALA A 315 25.19 23.61 -1.95
CA ALA A 315 24.83 23.82 -0.54
C ALA A 315 23.30 23.90 -0.32
N ALA A 316 22.54 24.46 -1.27
CA ALA A 316 21.10 24.65 -1.16
C ALA A 316 20.25 23.42 -1.55
N ASN A 317 20.80 22.50 -2.34
CA ASN A 317 20.12 21.30 -2.83
C ASN A 317 20.06 20.19 -1.76
N VAL A 318 19.34 20.48 -0.67
CA VAL A 318 19.14 19.61 0.49
C VAL A 318 17.64 19.41 0.78
N PRO A 319 17.21 18.26 1.37
CA PRO A 319 15.78 17.97 1.52
C PRO A 319 15.01 18.93 2.43
N ARG A 320 15.71 19.58 3.38
CA ARG A 320 15.13 20.57 4.31
C ARG A 320 16.16 21.62 4.69
N ILE A 321 15.79 22.88 4.55
CA ILE A 321 16.61 24.04 4.90
C ILE A 321 16.12 24.61 6.23
N LYS A 322 17.05 25.05 7.07
CA LYS A 322 16.78 25.77 8.31
C LYS A 322 16.38 27.22 7.99
N ASP A 323 15.27 27.68 8.57
CA ASP A 323 14.79 29.05 8.39
C ASP A 323 15.80 30.12 8.81
N GLY A 324 15.87 31.19 8.01
CA GLY A 324 16.85 32.26 8.18
C GLY A 324 16.60 33.50 7.32
N GLN A 325 17.66 34.32 7.23
CA GLN A 325 17.71 35.62 6.54
C GLN A 325 18.22 35.47 5.10
N PHE A 326 17.48 34.76 4.25
CA PHE A 326 17.87 34.54 2.83
C PHE A 326 17.66 35.78 1.94
N ASP A 327 17.18 36.90 2.47
CA ASP A 327 16.74 38.08 1.72
C ASP A 327 17.81 38.67 0.78
N GLU A 328 19.09 38.65 1.18
CA GLU A 328 20.18 39.14 0.33
C GLU A 328 20.57 38.14 -0.77
N MET A 329 20.55 36.85 -0.46
CA MET A 329 20.75 35.76 -1.41
C MET A 329 19.64 35.76 -2.47
N MET A 330 18.38 35.98 -2.07
CA MET A 330 17.24 36.10 -3.00
C MET A 330 17.37 37.33 -3.90
N ARG A 331 17.81 38.49 -3.37
CA ARG A 331 18.13 39.66 -4.20
C ARG A 331 19.27 39.39 -5.19
N ALA A 332 20.28 38.61 -4.81
CA ALA A 332 21.37 38.22 -5.70
C ALA A 332 20.89 37.27 -6.81
N LEU A 333 20.06 36.26 -6.50
CA LEU A 333 19.46 35.34 -7.46
C LEU A 333 18.51 36.07 -8.44
N ALA A 334 17.69 37.00 -7.94
CA ALA A 334 16.85 37.89 -8.76
C ALA A 334 17.66 38.78 -9.72
N LYS A 335 18.88 39.17 -9.36
CA LYS A 335 19.83 39.84 -10.26
C LYS A 335 20.39 38.87 -11.30
N CYS A 336 20.68 37.63 -10.94
CA CYS A 336 21.18 36.58 -11.85
C CYS A 336 20.15 36.17 -12.92
N MET A 337 18.83 36.27 -12.65
CA MET A 337 17.79 36.13 -13.69
C MET A 337 17.95 37.12 -14.85
N LYS A 338 18.63 38.25 -14.63
CA LYS A 338 18.89 39.30 -15.63
C LYS A 338 20.29 39.20 -16.27
N ASP A 339 21.03 38.11 -16.03
CA ASP A 339 22.38 37.94 -16.58
C ASP A 339 22.38 37.79 -18.12
N ALA A 340 23.41 38.30 -18.78
CA ALA A 340 23.61 38.16 -20.22
C ALA A 340 23.98 36.72 -20.62
N ASN A 341 24.63 35.95 -19.74
CA ASN A 341 24.98 34.57 -20.01
C ASN A 341 23.91 33.61 -19.45
N VAL A 342 23.23 32.91 -20.35
CA VAL A 342 22.13 32.01 -20.02
C VAL A 342 22.54 30.83 -19.11
N ALA A 343 23.82 30.43 -19.09
CA ALA A 343 24.29 29.38 -18.17
C ALA A 343 24.32 29.85 -16.70
N VAL A 344 24.48 31.16 -16.44
CA VAL A 344 24.33 31.75 -15.09
C VAL A 344 22.86 31.76 -14.69
N VAL A 345 21.97 32.09 -15.63
CA VAL A 345 20.51 32.07 -15.43
C VAL A 345 20.00 30.67 -15.08
N THR A 346 20.42 29.63 -15.80
CA THR A 346 20.01 28.23 -15.51
C THR A 346 20.39 27.80 -14.10
N VAL A 347 21.63 28.04 -13.65
CA VAL A 347 22.05 27.63 -12.30
C VAL A 347 21.34 28.46 -11.22
N ALA A 348 21.09 29.76 -11.47
CA ALA A 348 20.29 30.59 -10.57
C ALA A 348 18.83 30.09 -10.46
N ALA A 349 18.22 29.63 -11.56
CA ALA A 349 16.88 29.05 -11.56
C ALA A 349 16.84 27.76 -10.73
N ASN A 350 17.76 26.83 -10.97
CA ASN A 350 17.90 25.59 -10.19
C ASN A 350 18.17 25.88 -8.69
N THR A 351 18.89 26.97 -8.37
CA THR A 351 19.14 27.40 -6.98
C THR A 351 17.86 27.92 -6.33
N ILE A 352 17.04 28.70 -7.06
CA ILE A 352 15.73 29.15 -6.57
C ILE A 352 14.80 27.94 -6.36
N GLU A 353 14.78 26.99 -7.29
CA GLU A 353 14.01 25.74 -7.19
C GLU A 353 14.37 24.95 -5.92
N ALA A 354 15.66 24.75 -5.66
CA ALA A 354 16.16 24.08 -4.46
C ALA A 354 15.78 24.83 -3.18
N LEU A 355 15.96 26.16 -3.14
CA LEU A 355 15.59 26.99 -1.99
C LEU A 355 14.07 27.00 -1.74
N ALA A 356 13.23 26.99 -2.78
CA ALA A 356 11.78 26.94 -2.66
C ALA A 356 11.31 25.58 -2.13
N LYS A 357 11.82 24.47 -2.68
CA LYS A 357 11.57 23.11 -2.18
C LYS A 357 12.05 22.92 -0.74
N GLY A 358 13.20 23.50 -0.40
CA GLY A 358 13.86 23.39 0.89
C GLY A 358 13.36 24.32 2.01
N LEU A 359 12.67 25.43 1.68
CA LEU A 359 12.07 26.36 2.67
C LEU A 359 10.53 26.33 2.70
N ARG A 360 9.88 25.92 1.61
CA ARG A 360 8.41 25.80 1.49
C ARG A 360 7.67 27.06 1.95
N LYS A 361 6.75 26.98 2.90
CA LYS A 361 5.95 28.12 3.39
C LYS A 361 6.82 29.31 3.84
N SER A 362 8.01 29.05 4.36
CA SER A 362 8.97 30.09 4.77
C SER A 362 9.69 30.79 3.60
N PHE A 363 9.61 30.23 2.39
CA PHE A 363 10.00 30.89 1.14
C PHE A 363 9.02 32.01 0.74
N GLY A 364 7.73 31.93 1.11
CA GLY A 364 6.69 32.84 0.60
C GLY A 364 7.00 34.33 0.78
N LYS A 365 7.69 34.71 1.86
CA LYS A 365 8.20 36.07 2.10
C LYS A 365 9.17 36.60 1.02
N HIS A 366 9.79 35.71 0.27
CA HIS A 366 10.74 36.02 -0.81
C HIS A 366 10.11 35.99 -2.21
N LYS A 367 8.91 35.43 -2.39
CA LYS A 367 8.20 35.35 -3.67
C LYS A 367 8.15 36.71 -4.42
N PRO A 368 7.85 37.86 -3.78
CA PRO A 368 7.80 39.17 -4.46
C PRO A 368 9.14 39.66 -5.01
N VAL A 369 10.27 39.11 -4.53
CA VAL A 369 11.63 39.42 -5.02
C VAL A 369 11.99 38.54 -6.22
N ILE A 370 11.31 37.41 -6.40
CA ILE A 370 11.76 36.29 -7.24
C ILE A 370 10.83 36.02 -8.43
N LEU A 371 9.50 36.06 -8.27
CA LEU A 371 8.56 35.62 -9.30
C LEU A 371 8.66 36.45 -10.59
N ALA A 372 8.43 37.76 -10.52
CA ALA A 372 8.52 38.65 -11.68
C ALA A 372 9.88 38.57 -12.45
N PRO A 373 11.06 38.50 -11.79
CA PRO A 373 12.32 38.23 -12.48
C PRO A 373 12.39 36.91 -13.27
N ILE A 374 11.75 35.84 -12.81
CA ILE A 374 11.68 34.57 -13.55
C ILE A 374 10.70 34.70 -14.73
N LEU A 375 9.51 35.26 -14.50
CA LEU A 375 8.50 35.48 -15.56
C LEU A 375 9.05 36.35 -16.70
N GLU A 376 9.75 37.44 -16.40
CA GLU A 376 10.46 38.28 -17.37
C GLU A 376 11.55 37.52 -18.14
N ARG A 377 12.08 36.41 -17.59
CA ARG A 377 13.10 35.58 -18.24
C ARG A 377 12.56 34.43 -19.08
N LEU A 378 11.24 34.16 -19.05
CA LEU A 378 10.57 33.19 -19.94
C LEU A 378 10.65 33.50 -21.44
N LYS A 379 11.30 34.61 -21.83
CA LYS A 379 11.69 34.92 -23.21
C LYS A 379 12.78 34.00 -23.80
N GLU A 380 13.41 33.16 -22.97
CA GLU A 380 14.43 32.20 -23.41
C GLU A 380 13.82 31.03 -24.21
N LYS A 381 14.21 30.90 -25.48
CA LYS A 381 13.68 29.87 -26.40
C LYS A 381 14.41 28.52 -26.34
N LYS A 382 15.51 28.43 -25.60
CA LYS A 382 16.25 27.16 -25.46
C LYS A 382 15.53 26.28 -24.44
N GLN A 383 15.02 25.13 -24.86
CA GLN A 383 14.18 24.25 -24.03
C GLN A 383 14.79 24.00 -22.63
N SER A 384 16.06 23.57 -22.56
CA SER A 384 16.78 23.30 -21.29
C SER A 384 16.96 24.51 -20.34
N VAL A 385 16.51 25.70 -20.75
CA VAL A 385 16.49 26.94 -19.95
C VAL A 385 15.04 27.27 -19.58
N ALA A 386 14.11 27.12 -20.53
CA ALA A 386 12.67 27.20 -20.25
C ALA A 386 12.24 26.15 -19.22
N ASP A 387 12.76 24.92 -19.29
CA ASP A 387 12.52 23.84 -18.32
C ASP A 387 12.97 24.27 -16.90
N ALA A 388 14.19 24.79 -16.77
CA ALA A 388 14.75 25.24 -15.49
C ALA A 388 13.99 26.43 -14.90
N LEU A 389 13.56 27.38 -15.74
CA LEU A 389 12.69 28.49 -15.32
C LEU A 389 11.30 27.97 -14.92
N GLY A 390 10.76 26.98 -15.65
CA GLY A 390 9.48 26.33 -15.36
C GLY A 390 9.49 25.58 -14.03
N HIS A 391 10.49 24.75 -13.77
CA HIS A 391 10.65 24.06 -12.48
C HIS A 391 10.81 25.03 -11.31
N ALA A 392 11.56 26.14 -11.52
CA ALA A 392 11.68 27.19 -10.51
C ALA A 392 10.32 27.87 -10.23
N LEU A 393 9.53 28.19 -11.25
CA LEU A 393 8.17 28.73 -11.08
C LEU A 393 7.24 27.76 -10.36
N ASP A 394 7.27 26.49 -10.73
CA ASP A 394 6.40 25.44 -10.15
C ASP A 394 6.78 25.16 -8.69
N ALA A 395 8.08 25.20 -8.36
CA ALA A 395 8.57 25.11 -6.98
C ALA A 395 8.21 26.36 -6.14
N VAL A 396 8.26 27.56 -6.73
CA VAL A 396 7.78 28.80 -6.08
C VAL A 396 6.28 28.70 -5.81
N PHE A 397 5.47 28.24 -6.78
CA PHE A 397 4.03 28.04 -6.60
C PHE A 397 3.71 27.02 -5.50
N ALA A 398 4.39 25.87 -5.50
CA ALA A 398 4.22 24.83 -4.47
C ALA A 398 4.66 25.28 -3.06
N ALA A 399 5.44 26.36 -2.96
CA ALA A 399 5.84 27.00 -1.71
C ALA A 399 4.88 28.14 -1.26
N THR A 400 3.92 28.54 -2.10
CA THR A 400 2.95 29.62 -1.87
C THR A 400 1.52 29.15 -2.20
N SER A 401 0.65 30.03 -2.71
CA SER A 401 -0.70 29.72 -3.18
C SER A 401 -1.02 30.38 -4.53
N LEU A 402 -2.17 30.05 -5.12
CA LEU A 402 -2.69 30.76 -6.29
C LEU A 402 -2.94 32.24 -5.99
N SER A 403 -3.54 32.56 -4.85
CA SER A 403 -3.82 33.93 -4.42
C SER A 403 -2.55 34.79 -4.31
N ASP A 404 -1.45 34.22 -3.80
CA ASP A 404 -0.16 34.93 -3.68
C ASP A 404 0.44 35.26 -5.06
N CYS A 405 0.21 34.42 -6.07
CA CYS A 405 0.85 34.50 -7.38
C CYS A 405 0.00 35.20 -8.46
N LEU A 406 -1.34 35.18 -8.33
CA LEU A 406 -2.26 35.48 -9.43
C LEU A 406 -2.07 36.87 -10.03
N GLU A 407 -1.96 37.93 -9.22
CA GLU A 407 -1.87 39.30 -9.71
C GLU A 407 -0.67 39.53 -10.66
N GLU A 408 0.52 39.06 -10.25
CA GLU A 408 1.73 39.13 -11.09
C GLU A 408 1.58 38.28 -12.37
N VAL A 409 1.03 37.06 -12.25
CA VAL A 409 0.83 36.16 -13.41
C VAL A 409 -0.14 36.79 -14.42
N LEU A 410 -1.26 37.37 -13.98
CA LEU A 410 -2.23 38.05 -14.85
C LEU A 410 -1.67 39.32 -15.52
N GLU A 411 -0.67 39.98 -14.92
CA GLU A 411 0.05 41.08 -15.59
C GLU A 411 1.01 40.56 -16.66
N PHE A 412 1.76 39.50 -16.40
CA PHE A 412 2.65 38.89 -17.40
C PHE A 412 1.90 38.25 -18.59
N LEU A 413 0.64 37.85 -18.43
CA LEU A 413 -0.24 37.49 -19.56
C LEU A 413 -0.48 38.64 -20.56
N LYS A 414 -0.27 39.90 -20.15
CA LYS A 414 -0.40 41.09 -21.02
C LYS A 414 0.93 41.44 -21.72
N HIS A 415 2.04 40.78 -21.35
CA HIS A 415 3.39 41.24 -21.68
C HIS A 415 3.69 41.31 -23.19
N LYS A 416 4.39 42.37 -23.62
CA LYS A 416 4.66 42.68 -25.04
C LYS A 416 5.49 41.64 -25.81
N ASN A 417 6.11 40.66 -25.14
CA ASN A 417 6.83 39.56 -25.80
C ASN A 417 5.93 38.31 -25.88
N PRO A 418 5.57 37.82 -27.08
CA PRO A 418 4.72 36.64 -27.25
C PRO A 418 5.23 35.37 -26.55
N GLN A 419 6.55 35.16 -26.46
CA GLN A 419 7.12 33.99 -25.77
C GLN A 419 6.78 34.03 -24.27
N VAL A 420 6.91 35.20 -23.64
CA VAL A 420 6.60 35.38 -22.22
C VAL A 420 5.11 35.16 -21.96
N LYS A 421 4.22 35.64 -22.84
CA LYS A 421 2.78 35.33 -22.76
C LYS A 421 2.52 33.82 -22.82
N GLN A 422 3.12 33.12 -23.79
CA GLN A 422 2.90 31.69 -24.03
C GLN A 422 3.44 30.79 -22.91
N GLU A 423 4.57 31.13 -22.28
CA GLU A 423 5.05 30.37 -21.12
C GLU A 423 4.32 30.77 -19.82
N THR A 424 3.89 32.03 -19.68
CA THR A 424 3.08 32.48 -18.52
C THR A 424 1.70 31.82 -18.50
N LEU A 425 1.04 31.66 -19.67
CA LEU A 425 -0.25 30.96 -19.73
C LEU A 425 -0.10 29.46 -19.41
N LYS A 426 0.99 28.81 -19.84
CA LYS A 426 1.29 27.42 -19.46
C LYS A 426 1.53 27.29 -17.95
N PHE A 427 2.23 28.25 -17.36
CA PHE A 427 2.42 28.30 -15.90
C PHE A 427 1.09 28.46 -15.17
N LEU A 428 0.19 29.35 -15.61
CA LEU A 428 -1.14 29.50 -15.03
C LEU A 428 -1.98 28.21 -15.16
N ILE A 429 -1.91 27.50 -16.28
CA ILE A 429 -2.57 26.19 -16.45
C ILE A 429 -2.03 25.18 -15.44
N ARG A 430 -0.70 25.09 -15.24
CA ARG A 430 -0.11 24.22 -14.20
C ARG A 430 -0.53 24.64 -12.80
N CYS A 431 -0.59 25.94 -12.50
CA CYS A 431 -1.11 26.45 -11.23
C CYS A 431 -2.56 26.03 -10.98
N LEU A 432 -3.42 26.09 -12.00
CA LEU A 432 -4.83 25.68 -11.90
C LEU A 432 -4.99 24.16 -11.76
N ARG A 433 -4.20 23.34 -12.47
CA ARG A 433 -4.23 21.88 -12.27
C ARG A 433 -3.72 21.44 -10.90
N THR A 434 -2.78 22.19 -10.30
CA THR A 434 -2.11 21.81 -9.04
C THR A 434 -2.60 22.56 -7.80
N THR A 435 -3.46 23.59 -7.92
CA THR A 435 -4.10 24.21 -6.75
C THR A 435 -4.96 23.20 -6.00
N ARG A 436 -4.89 23.22 -4.67
CA ARG A 436 -5.70 22.36 -3.78
C ARG A 436 -6.98 23.04 -3.30
N ASP A 437 -6.98 24.37 -3.33
CA ASP A 437 -8.10 25.22 -2.92
C ASP A 437 -8.81 25.81 -4.14
N VAL A 438 -10.14 25.84 -4.10
CA VAL A 438 -11.00 26.42 -5.15
C VAL A 438 -10.83 27.95 -5.17
N PRO A 439 -10.53 28.57 -6.34
CA PRO A 439 -10.39 30.02 -6.44
C PRO A 439 -11.63 30.77 -5.96
N SER A 440 -11.46 31.88 -5.25
CA SER A 440 -12.58 32.71 -4.82
C SER A 440 -13.23 33.44 -6.00
N LYS A 441 -14.53 33.77 -5.90
CA LYS A 441 -15.29 34.39 -7.01
C LYS A 441 -14.61 35.60 -7.68
N PRO A 442 -13.92 36.52 -6.96
CA PRO A 442 -13.13 37.58 -7.58
C PRO A 442 -11.96 37.05 -8.41
N GLU A 443 -11.22 36.06 -7.91
CA GLU A 443 -10.10 35.42 -8.61
C GLU A 443 -10.59 34.65 -9.85
N THR A 444 -11.67 33.87 -9.70
CA THR A 444 -12.38 33.20 -10.81
C THR A 444 -12.68 34.19 -11.93
N LYS A 445 -13.28 35.35 -11.58
CA LYS A 445 -13.55 36.41 -12.54
C LYS A 445 -12.27 36.97 -13.15
N SER A 446 -11.24 37.27 -12.37
CA SER A 446 -9.99 37.84 -12.89
C SER A 446 -9.25 36.89 -13.84
N ILE A 447 -9.30 35.57 -13.59
CA ILE A 447 -8.77 34.53 -14.48
C ILE A 447 -9.60 34.47 -15.77
N ALA A 448 -10.93 34.42 -15.67
CA ALA A 448 -11.82 34.35 -16.83
C ALA A 448 -11.74 35.61 -17.70
N ASP A 449 -11.82 36.81 -17.09
CA ASP A 449 -11.67 38.11 -17.76
C ASP A 449 -10.31 38.27 -18.47
N ALA A 450 -9.27 37.54 -18.04
CA ALA A 450 -7.97 37.50 -18.71
C ALA A 450 -7.95 36.46 -19.84
N ALA A 451 -8.40 35.23 -19.57
CA ALA A 451 -8.37 34.14 -20.54
C ALA A 451 -9.31 34.38 -21.74
N THR A 452 -10.49 34.98 -21.52
CA THR A 452 -11.40 35.42 -22.59
C THR A 452 -10.75 36.46 -23.51
N LYS A 453 -9.82 37.29 -23.02
CA LYS A 453 -9.04 38.20 -23.88
C LYS A 453 -8.01 37.42 -24.72
N LEU A 454 -7.38 36.38 -24.16
CA LEU A 454 -6.47 35.51 -24.92
C LEU A 454 -7.18 34.80 -26.09
N LEU A 455 -8.48 34.51 -26.00
CA LEU A 455 -9.29 33.99 -27.13
C LEU A 455 -9.40 34.94 -28.34
N THR A 456 -8.93 36.19 -28.21
CA THR A 456 -8.93 37.21 -29.28
C THR A 456 -7.52 37.55 -29.81
N GLU A 457 -6.47 36.94 -29.25
CA GLU A 457 -5.09 37.14 -29.69
C GLU A 457 -4.83 36.58 -31.10
N SER A 458 -3.88 37.18 -31.83
CA SER A 458 -3.55 36.77 -33.20
C SER A 458 -2.88 35.40 -33.30
N SER A 459 -2.19 34.97 -32.23
CA SER A 459 -1.51 33.67 -32.18
C SER A 459 -2.48 32.56 -31.75
N GLU A 460 -2.59 31.52 -32.56
CA GLU A 460 -3.38 30.32 -32.27
C GLU A 460 -2.98 29.64 -30.95
N ALA A 461 -1.67 29.51 -30.66
CA ALA A 461 -1.19 28.97 -29.40
C ALA A 461 -1.68 29.77 -28.18
N THR A 462 -1.82 31.10 -28.31
CA THR A 462 -2.35 31.97 -27.26
C THR A 462 -3.88 31.85 -27.14
N ARG A 463 -4.61 31.71 -28.25
CA ARG A 463 -6.07 31.44 -28.23
C ARG A 463 -6.39 30.08 -27.63
N SER A 464 -5.65 29.04 -28.03
CA SER A 464 -5.79 27.68 -27.50
C SER A 464 -5.49 27.63 -26.00
N GLY A 465 -4.39 28.26 -25.57
CA GLY A 465 -4.06 28.41 -24.14
C GLY A 465 -5.10 29.20 -23.34
N GLY A 466 -5.75 30.20 -23.95
CA GLY A 466 -6.91 30.86 -23.35
C GLY A 466 -8.10 29.92 -23.13
N ALA A 467 -8.38 29.05 -24.09
CA ALA A 467 -9.41 28.03 -23.96
C ALA A 467 -9.04 26.95 -22.92
N GLU A 468 -7.77 26.56 -22.83
CA GLU A 468 -7.27 25.60 -21.84
C GLU A 468 -7.35 26.15 -20.41
N ILE A 469 -7.07 27.45 -20.19
CA ILE A 469 -7.30 28.12 -18.91
C ILE A 469 -8.80 28.09 -18.53
N LEU A 470 -9.69 28.42 -19.46
CA LEU A 470 -11.13 28.44 -19.21
C LEU A 470 -11.70 27.04 -18.95
N GLY A 471 -11.25 26.01 -19.68
CA GLY A 471 -11.66 24.61 -19.48
C GLY A 471 -11.14 24.04 -18.16
N THR A 472 -9.87 24.30 -17.83
CA THR A 472 -9.29 23.92 -16.53
C THR A 472 -9.99 24.63 -15.37
N LEU A 473 -10.31 25.93 -15.50
CA LEU A 473 -11.08 26.67 -14.49
C LEU A 473 -12.51 26.12 -14.36
N MET A 474 -13.16 25.77 -15.47
CA MET A 474 -14.50 25.16 -15.47
C MET A 474 -14.51 23.83 -14.70
N LYS A 475 -13.41 23.05 -14.75
CA LYS A 475 -13.28 21.80 -13.99
C LYS A 475 -13.21 22.03 -12.48
N ILE A 476 -12.64 23.15 -12.05
CA ILE A 476 -12.46 23.50 -10.63
C ILE A 476 -13.74 24.09 -10.01
N ILE A 477 -14.55 24.81 -10.78
CA ILE A 477 -15.75 25.51 -10.27
C ILE A 477 -17.09 24.89 -10.70
N GLY A 478 -17.05 23.93 -11.64
CA GLY A 478 -18.23 23.31 -12.26
C GLY A 478 -18.87 24.16 -13.38
N GLU A 479 -19.43 23.49 -14.39
CA GLU A 479 -20.03 24.12 -15.59
C GLU A 479 -21.04 25.24 -15.23
N ARG A 480 -21.90 25.00 -14.23
CA ARG A 480 -22.93 25.96 -13.79
C ARG A 480 -22.37 27.28 -13.25
N ALA A 481 -21.19 27.27 -12.59
CA ALA A 481 -20.54 28.49 -12.11
C ALA A 481 -19.70 29.16 -13.20
N MET A 482 -19.33 28.44 -14.25
CA MET A 482 -18.56 28.95 -15.39
C MET A 482 -19.44 29.63 -16.45
N ASN A 483 -20.68 29.17 -16.66
CA ASN A 483 -21.61 29.68 -17.67
C ASN A 483 -21.66 31.22 -17.81
N PRO A 484 -21.71 32.04 -16.72
CA PRO A 484 -21.72 33.50 -16.83
C PRO A 484 -20.46 34.13 -17.46
N TYR A 485 -19.36 33.38 -17.57
CA TYR A 485 -18.11 33.80 -18.21
C TYR A 485 -17.92 33.22 -19.63
N LEU A 486 -18.80 32.30 -20.04
CA LEU A 486 -18.86 31.71 -21.39
C LEU A 486 -19.97 32.35 -22.25
N ASP A 487 -20.83 33.16 -21.65
CA ASP A 487 -21.82 33.95 -22.36
C ASP A 487 -21.13 34.98 -23.29
N GLY A 488 -21.76 35.26 -24.43
CA GLY A 488 -21.17 36.07 -25.52
C GLY A 488 -20.03 35.41 -26.31
N LEU A 489 -19.54 34.22 -25.93
CA LEU A 489 -18.62 33.44 -26.78
C LEU A 489 -19.38 32.72 -27.91
N ASP A 490 -18.74 32.55 -29.06
CA ASP A 490 -19.23 31.69 -30.14
C ASP A 490 -19.07 30.20 -29.81
N ASP A 491 -19.81 29.37 -30.54
CA ASP A 491 -19.90 27.94 -30.26
C ASP A 491 -18.62 27.15 -30.62
N ILE A 492 -17.77 27.69 -31.50
CA ILE A 492 -16.45 27.10 -31.81
C ILE A 492 -15.51 27.30 -30.61
N ARG A 493 -15.47 28.51 -30.04
CA ARG A 493 -14.72 28.78 -28.80
C ARG A 493 -15.26 27.95 -27.62
N LYS A 494 -16.58 27.88 -27.45
CA LYS A 494 -17.22 27.05 -26.39
C LYS A 494 -16.88 25.56 -26.54
N ALA A 495 -16.93 25.00 -27.75
CA ALA A 495 -16.57 23.61 -28.02
C ALA A 495 -15.10 23.34 -27.64
N LYS A 496 -14.17 24.23 -28.01
CA LYS A 496 -12.74 24.08 -27.64
C LYS A 496 -12.51 24.19 -26.13
N ILE A 497 -13.26 25.06 -25.44
CA ILE A 497 -13.24 25.15 -23.96
C ILE A 497 -13.76 23.86 -23.32
N LYS A 498 -14.81 23.24 -23.87
CA LYS A 498 -15.34 21.98 -23.37
C LYS A 498 -14.36 20.81 -23.59
N GLU A 499 -13.72 20.72 -24.75
CA GLU A 499 -12.66 19.73 -25.01
C GLU A 499 -11.53 19.77 -23.95
N PHE A 500 -11.11 20.98 -23.56
CA PHE A 500 -10.12 21.17 -22.49
C PHE A 500 -10.67 20.94 -21.07
N PHE A 501 -11.97 21.06 -20.85
CA PHE A 501 -12.63 20.70 -19.58
C PHE A 501 -12.76 19.18 -19.44
N ASP A 502 -13.21 18.49 -20.49
CA ASP A 502 -13.36 17.04 -20.51
C ASP A 502 -12.01 16.36 -20.22
N THR A 503 -10.92 16.88 -20.79
CA THR A 503 -9.53 16.40 -20.62
C THR A 503 -8.76 17.01 -19.44
N ALA A 504 -9.31 17.96 -18.67
CA ALA A 504 -8.61 18.55 -17.52
C ALA A 504 -8.70 17.68 -16.26
N GLU A 505 -7.55 17.34 -15.69
CA GLU A 505 -7.38 16.84 -14.32
C GLU A 505 -6.97 18.00 -13.39
N VAL A 506 -7.58 18.09 -12.20
CA VAL A 506 -7.35 19.18 -11.24
C VAL A 506 -7.32 18.68 -9.79
N LYS A 507 -6.40 19.17 -8.97
CA LYS A 507 -6.21 18.73 -7.56
C LYS A 507 -7.03 19.53 -6.53
N ALA A 508 -7.95 20.37 -6.98
CA ALA A 508 -8.80 21.20 -6.13
C ALA A 508 -10.00 20.39 -5.63
N LYS A 509 -10.14 20.22 -4.31
CA LYS A 509 -11.28 19.51 -3.69
C LYS A 509 -12.22 20.54 -3.07
N GLU A 510 -13.49 20.58 -3.50
CA GLU A 510 -14.47 21.55 -3.00
C GLU A 510 -14.77 21.27 -1.52
N ARG A 511 -14.16 22.03 -0.62
CA ARG A 511 -14.49 22.02 0.81
C ARG A 511 -15.66 22.97 1.06
N PRO A 512 -16.80 22.47 1.59
CA PRO A 512 -17.81 23.34 2.17
C PRO A 512 -17.16 24.28 3.19
N LYS A 513 -17.36 25.59 3.03
CA LYS A 513 -16.72 26.58 3.89
C LYS A 513 -17.16 26.36 5.34
N PRO A 514 -16.24 26.41 6.33
CA PRO A 514 -16.63 26.35 7.73
C PRO A 514 -17.68 27.41 8.00
N ILE A 515 -18.85 26.99 8.52
CA ILE A 515 -19.85 27.92 9.02
C ILE A 515 -19.20 28.65 10.19
N VAL A 516 -18.86 29.92 9.96
CA VAL A 516 -18.32 30.79 11.01
C VAL A 516 -19.42 30.94 12.06
N GLY A 517 -19.25 30.22 13.17
CA GLY A 517 -20.19 30.26 14.30
C GLY A 517 -20.42 31.72 14.72
N PRO A 518 -21.67 32.11 15.05
CA PRO A 518 -22.03 33.51 15.23
C PRO A 518 -21.12 34.18 16.27
N PRO A 519 -20.61 35.40 15.99
CA PRO A 519 -19.60 36.02 16.83
C PRO A 519 -20.11 36.23 18.26
N LYS A 520 -19.29 35.85 19.24
CA LYS A 520 -19.59 36.04 20.66
C LYS A 520 -19.70 37.52 21.00
N GLY A 521 -20.92 38.02 21.17
CA GLY A 521 -21.16 39.29 21.88
C GLY A 521 -22.31 40.14 21.33
N LEU A 522 -23.50 39.99 21.92
CA LEU A 522 -24.47 41.08 22.02
C LEU A 522 -24.84 41.28 23.49
N ALA A 523 -24.04 42.10 24.19
CA ALA A 523 -24.44 42.71 25.45
C ALA A 523 -25.20 44.01 25.14
N VAL A 524 -26.42 44.14 25.65
CA VAL A 524 -27.27 45.34 25.48
C VAL A 524 -26.72 46.47 26.37
N PRO A 525 -26.69 47.75 25.91
CA PRO A 525 -25.80 48.75 26.48
C PRO A 525 -26.38 49.54 27.67
N GLY A 526 -25.49 50.03 28.54
CA GLY A 526 -25.82 51.03 29.56
C GLY A 526 -24.58 51.57 30.30
N GLY A 527 -24.60 52.84 30.70
CA GLY A 527 -23.63 53.43 31.64
C GLY A 527 -22.32 53.96 31.02
N ALA A 528 -22.28 55.25 30.67
CA ALA A 528 -21.06 55.91 30.19
C ALA A 528 -20.18 56.45 31.34
N LYS A 529 -18.84 56.43 31.16
CA LYS A 529 -18.02 57.67 31.13
C LYS A 529 -16.56 57.46 30.66
N LYS A 530 -16.02 58.55 30.11
CA LYS A 530 -14.66 58.82 29.59
C LYS A 530 -13.64 59.08 30.74
N PRO A 531 -12.32 59.32 30.50
CA PRO A 531 -11.36 58.67 29.57
C PRO A 531 -9.90 58.61 30.10
N VAL A 532 -8.94 58.09 29.30
CA VAL A 532 -7.48 58.48 29.30
C VAL A 532 -6.65 58.04 30.56
N ALA A 533 -5.34 57.73 30.55
CA ALA A 533 -4.25 58.02 29.60
C ALA A 533 -3.27 56.85 29.32
N LYS A 534 -2.31 57.14 28.42
CA LYS A 534 -1.18 56.35 27.88
C LYS A 534 -0.11 55.93 28.92
N ARG A 535 0.56 54.78 28.66
CA ARG A 535 2.03 54.45 28.64
C ARG A 535 3.02 55.15 29.63
N PRO A 536 4.20 54.56 29.99
CA PRO A 536 5.10 53.82 29.08
C PRO A 536 5.85 52.58 29.66
N THR A 537 6.79 52.06 28.87
CA THR A 537 7.61 50.83 29.07
C THR A 537 9.09 51.13 29.40
N ALA A 538 9.70 50.41 30.35
CA ALA A 538 11.16 50.14 30.45
C ALA A 538 11.40 49.01 31.49
N VAL A 539 11.94 47.81 31.19
CA VAL A 539 13.29 47.38 30.71
C VAL A 539 14.29 47.06 31.84
N LYS A 540 14.53 45.75 32.11
CA LYS A 540 15.86 45.11 32.26
C LYS A 540 15.82 43.59 32.56
N LYS A 541 16.76 42.85 31.96
CA LYS A 541 17.38 41.56 32.39
C LYS A 541 18.82 41.90 32.88
N PRO A 542 19.63 41.05 33.57
CA PRO A 542 19.83 39.60 33.38
C PRO A 542 19.97 38.79 34.70
N ALA A 543 20.69 37.65 34.69
CA ALA A 543 21.04 36.73 35.79
C ALA A 543 22.53 36.24 35.60
N PRO A 544 23.16 35.29 36.35
CA PRO A 544 22.73 34.49 37.53
C PRO A 544 23.79 34.23 38.69
N ALA A 545 23.33 33.88 39.92
CA ALA A 545 23.96 33.04 41.00
C ALA A 545 25.40 33.36 41.56
N PRO A 546 25.98 32.68 42.61
CA PRO A 546 25.50 31.75 43.68
C PRO A 546 26.02 32.07 45.15
N ALA A 547 25.90 31.11 46.10
CA ALA A 547 26.70 30.87 47.37
C ALA A 547 26.16 31.28 48.80
N ALA A 548 26.81 30.72 49.86
CA ALA A 548 26.50 30.70 51.34
C ALA A 548 27.84 30.51 52.16
N PRO A 549 27.99 30.24 53.51
CA PRO A 549 27.09 29.73 54.60
C PRO A 549 27.28 30.39 56.02
N GLU A 550 26.86 29.77 57.16
CA GLU A 550 27.53 29.72 58.52
C GLU A 550 26.72 28.92 59.62
N GLU A 551 27.24 28.72 60.86
CA GLU A 551 26.70 27.82 61.97
C GLU A 551 26.27 28.59 63.28
N PRO A 552 26.64 28.37 64.60
CA PRO A 552 27.47 27.35 65.32
C PRO A 552 27.00 26.75 66.71
N THR A 553 27.17 25.43 66.92
CA THR A 553 27.65 24.66 68.13
C THR A 553 26.94 24.53 69.54
N LEU A 554 27.19 23.34 70.17
CA LEU A 554 27.31 22.95 71.63
C LEU A 554 26.19 22.25 72.49
N ALA A 555 26.47 20.96 72.81
CA ALA A 555 26.53 20.31 74.16
C ALA A 555 25.42 19.31 74.71
N PRO A 556 25.79 18.22 75.45
CA PRO A 556 24.95 17.07 75.88
C PRO A 556 24.85 16.93 77.45
N PRO A 557 24.52 15.80 78.15
CA PRO A 557 24.15 14.40 77.79
C PRO A 557 22.78 13.96 78.40
N THR A 558 22.46 12.83 79.10
CA THR A 558 23.15 11.77 79.91
C THR A 558 22.98 10.32 79.36
N ALA A 559 22.92 9.24 80.18
CA ALA A 559 22.90 7.83 79.74
C ALA A 559 22.22 6.81 80.69
N ARG A 560 22.00 5.56 80.22
CA ARG A 560 22.51 4.28 80.82
C ARG A 560 22.38 3.09 79.82
N LYS A 561 23.07 1.96 80.08
CA LYS A 561 23.33 0.83 79.13
C LYS A 561 22.69 -0.51 79.54
N ALA A 562 22.51 -1.42 78.57
CA ALA A 562 22.66 -2.88 78.72
C ALA A 562 23.19 -3.53 77.41
N ILE A 563 23.93 -4.66 77.53
CA ILE A 563 24.77 -5.39 76.52
C ILE A 563 24.84 -6.86 77.04
N PRO A 564 24.85 -7.99 76.25
CA PRO A 564 25.66 -8.35 75.04
C PRO A 564 24.82 -9.06 73.91
N SER A 565 25.28 -9.80 72.87
CA SER A 565 26.50 -9.95 71.99
C SER A 565 26.22 -11.03 70.88
N LYS A 566 26.91 -11.20 69.74
CA LYS A 566 27.74 -10.36 68.81
C LYS A 566 28.07 -11.18 67.51
N LEU A 567 28.53 -10.50 66.44
CA LEU A 567 28.99 -10.93 65.09
C LEU A 567 30.04 -12.09 65.04
N GLY A 568 30.42 -12.73 63.91
CA GLY A 568 30.04 -12.66 62.47
C GLY A 568 31.24 -12.74 61.45
N LEU A 569 31.01 -13.25 60.21
CA LEU A 569 31.94 -13.36 59.02
C LEU A 569 33.24 -14.22 59.18
N PRO A 570 34.03 -14.64 58.12
CA PRO A 570 34.17 -14.11 56.74
C PRO A 570 34.41 -15.09 55.51
N LYS A 571 34.22 -14.55 54.28
CA LYS A 571 35.04 -14.64 53.01
C LYS A 571 35.88 -15.90 52.60
N GLY A 572 35.66 -16.47 51.39
CA GLY A 572 36.77 -17.02 50.55
C GLY A 572 36.57 -18.17 49.51
N ALA A 573 36.48 -17.84 48.20
CA ALA A 573 37.05 -18.50 46.99
C ALA A 573 36.77 -19.98 46.52
N ALA A 574 36.89 -20.14 45.18
CA ALA A 574 37.21 -21.35 44.37
C ALA A 574 36.12 -22.38 43.91
N THR A 575 36.36 -22.94 42.71
CA THR A 575 35.66 -24.02 41.96
C THR A 575 36.48 -25.35 42.04
N PRO A 576 36.13 -26.54 41.46
CA PRO A 576 35.14 -26.85 40.41
C PRO A 576 34.37 -28.22 40.44
N GLY A 577 33.45 -28.42 39.48
CA GLY A 577 33.43 -29.62 38.60
C GLY A 577 32.61 -30.88 38.96
N SER A 578 31.83 -31.39 37.98
CA SER A 578 31.17 -32.73 37.90
C SER A 578 30.12 -33.10 38.98
N GLY A 579 29.19 -34.05 38.75
CA GLY A 579 28.82 -34.77 37.51
C GLY A 579 28.00 -36.06 37.76
N LEU A 580 27.19 -36.48 36.78
CA LEU A 580 26.41 -37.76 36.73
C LEU A 580 25.25 -37.93 37.75
N LYS A 581 24.35 -38.94 37.68
CA LYS A 581 23.50 -39.56 36.61
C LYS A 581 22.98 -40.94 37.11
N LEU A 582 21.65 -41.15 37.23
CA LEU A 582 20.91 -42.44 37.13
C LEU A 582 19.37 -42.10 37.20
N GLN A 583 18.36 -42.76 36.62
CA GLN A 583 18.06 -44.15 36.14
C GLN A 583 17.87 -45.18 37.29
N ARG A 584 16.90 -46.12 37.28
CA ARG A 584 15.93 -46.61 36.26
C ARG A 584 14.79 -47.45 36.90
N LYS A 585 13.60 -47.59 36.25
CA LYS A 585 12.67 -48.78 36.09
C LYS A 585 12.36 -49.75 37.28
N LEU A 586 11.35 -50.65 37.30
CA LEU A 586 10.05 -50.92 36.60
C LEU A 586 9.44 -52.25 37.15
N ALA A 587 8.11 -52.38 37.33
CA ALA A 587 7.38 -53.67 37.33
C ALA A 587 5.84 -53.51 37.12
N GLY A 588 5.16 -54.56 36.65
CA GLY A 588 3.69 -54.71 36.46
C GLY A 588 3.22 -56.12 36.88
N PRO A 589 2.18 -56.79 36.29
CA PRO A 589 1.31 -56.45 35.14
C PRO A 589 -0.01 -55.75 35.60
N GLY A 590 -1.24 -55.89 35.07
CA GLY A 590 -1.94 -56.67 34.00
C GLY A 590 -3.45 -56.27 33.97
N GLY A 591 -4.36 -56.70 33.08
CA GLY A 591 -4.35 -57.63 31.93
C GLY A 591 -5.48 -57.30 30.91
N ALA A 592 -6.10 -58.29 30.25
CA ALA A 592 -7.12 -58.13 29.16
C ALA A 592 -7.98 -59.44 28.98
N PRO A 593 -8.95 -59.63 28.03
CA PRO A 593 -9.37 -58.78 26.89
C PRO A 593 -10.91 -58.74 26.49
N ALA A 594 -11.18 -58.10 25.33
CA ALA A 594 -12.29 -58.35 24.34
C ALA A 594 -13.59 -57.48 24.33
N SER A 595 -14.22 -57.42 23.14
CA SER A 595 -15.36 -56.57 22.66
C SER A 595 -16.30 -57.45 21.76
N PRO A 596 -17.35 -56.98 20.99
CA PRO A 596 -17.94 -55.63 20.79
C PRO A 596 -19.51 -55.50 20.59
N ARG A 597 -20.00 -54.25 20.44
CA ARG A 597 -21.12 -53.76 19.55
C ARG A 597 -22.65 -53.86 19.92
N ARG A 598 -23.28 -52.66 20.05
CA ARG A 598 -24.57 -52.16 19.40
C ARG A 598 -26.01 -52.42 19.97
N VAL A 599 -26.78 -51.30 20.08
CA VAL A 599 -28.28 -51.04 20.02
C VAL A 599 -29.26 -51.35 21.22
N VAL A 600 -30.30 -50.50 21.30
CA VAL A 600 -31.69 -50.57 21.91
C VAL A 600 -31.94 -50.21 23.41
N SER A 601 -33.10 -49.57 23.67
CA SER A 601 -33.80 -49.22 24.94
C SER A 601 -34.98 -50.21 25.22
N PRO A 602 -36.06 -49.99 26.05
CA PRO A 602 -36.52 -48.90 26.96
C PRO A 602 -36.36 -49.33 28.45
N PRO A 603 -37.31 -49.37 29.45
CA PRO A 603 -38.78 -49.05 29.58
C PRO A 603 -39.06 -47.53 29.86
N PHE A 604 -40.20 -46.94 30.30
CA PHE A 604 -41.46 -47.30 31.06
C PHE A 604 -41.30 -47.49 32.60
N GLU A 605 -42.28 -47.26 33.50
CA GLU A 605 -43.70 -46.79 33.51
C GLU A 605 -43.85 -45.76 34.69
N GLU A 606 -44.84 -44.87 34.91
CA GLU A 606 -46.32 -44.99 35.09
C GLU A 606 -46.97 -43.56 35.11
N ASN A 607 -48.31 -43.41 35.10
CA ASN A 607 -49.05 -42.14 34.97
C ASN A 607 -50.44 -42.17 35.65
N PRO A 608 -50.93 -41.07 36.26
CA PRO A 608 -52.28 -40.58 35.87
C PRO A 608 -52.48 -39.03 35.87
N ALA A 609 -53.52 -38.57 35.17
CA ALA A 609 -53.91 -37.16 34.99
C ALA A 609 -55.00 -36.66 35.97
N PRO A 610 -55.36 -35.35 35.97
CA PRO A 610 -56.53 -34.93 35.19
C PRO A 610 -56.32 -33.61 34.39
N THR A 611 -57.41 -32.88 34.06
CA THR A 611 -57.56 -32.06 32.84
C THR A 611 -57.83 -30.53 33.10
N PRO A 612 -58.39 -29.69 32.19
CA PRO A 612 -57.56 -28.71 31.45
C PRO A 612 -58.05 -27.24 31.39
N ALA A 613 -57.15 -26.27 31.13
CA ALA A 613 -57.53 -24.92 30.68
C ALA A 613 -56.41 -24.14 29.94
N ALA A 614 -56.82 -23.44 28.87
CA ALA A 614 -56.27 -22.21 28.24
C ALA A 614 -54.75 -22.00 28.02
N ALA A 615 -54.39 -21.65 26.77
CA ALA A 615 -53.11 -21.01 26.41
C ALA A 615 -53.31 -20.02 25.23
N PRO A 616 -52.62 -18.86 25.18
CA PRO A 616 -52.56 -17.98 24.02
C PRO A 616 -51.45 -18.39 23.03
N ALA A 617 -51.55 -17.95 21.77
CA ALA A 617 -50.74 -18.46 20.65
C ALA A 617 -49.57 -17.56 20.23
N GLY A 618 -48.57 -18.17 19.57
CA GLY A 618 -47.51 -17.47 18.81
C GLY A 618 -47.82 -17.42 17.31
N SER A 619 -47.35 -16.38 16.62
CA SER A 619 -47.68 -16.11 15.22
C SER A 619 -46.61 -16.58 14.22
N LYS A 620 -47.05 -17.28 13.17
CA LYS A 620 -46.36 -17.42 11.88
C LYS A 620 -47.40 -17.51 10.78
N PHE A 621 -47.24 -16.74 9.72
CA PHE A 621 -47.93 -16.99 8.45
C PHE A 621 -47.03 -16.67 7.27
N GLY A 622 -47.09 -17.54 6.25
CA GLY A 622 -46.42 -17.36 4.96
C GLY A 622 -47.47 -17.21 3.84
N MET A 623 -47.05 -16.68 2.70
CA MET A 623 -47.94 -16.25 1.61
C MET A 623 -48.11 -17.33 0.53
N GLY A 624 -49.27 -17.39 -0.13
CA GLY A 624 -49.52 -18.32 -1.25
C GLY A 624 -50.81 -18.01 -2.02
N ASN A 625 -50.69 -17.72 -3.33
CA ASN A 625 -51.79 -17.23 -4.19
C ASN A 625 -52.45 -18.34 -5.05
N ARG A 626 -53.76 -18.18 -5.30
CA ARG A 626 -54.55 -18.44 -6.55
C ARG A 626 -56.05 -18.61 -6.20
N GLY A 627 -57.04 -18.21 -7.01
CA GLY A 627 -57.03 -17.35 -8.20
C GLY A 627 -58.23 -17.58 -9.14
N LEU A 628 -58.70 -16.49 -9.79
CA LEU A 628 -59.55 -16.40 -11.01
C LEU A 628 -61.07 -16.66 -10.96
N ALA A 629 -61.75 -15.88 -11.81
CA ALA A 629 -63.10 -16.02 -12.40
C ALA A 629 -64.35 -15.96 -11.49
N GLY A 630 -65.41 -15.33 -12.02
CA GLY A 630 -66.69 -15.13 -11.32
C GLY A 630 -67.91 -15.21 -12.24
N ARG A 631 -69.11 -15.03 -11.67
CA ARG A 631 -70.41 -14.99 -12.38
C ARG A 631 -71.49 -14.36 -11.49
N SER A 632 -72.61 -13.92 -12.08
CA SER A 632 -73.53 -12.95 -11.47
C SER A 632 -74.98 -13.44 -11.25
N LEU A 633 -75.56 -12.97 -10.14
CA LEU A 633 -76.99 -12.70 -9.83
C LEU A 633 -78.05 -13.81 -9.95
N GLY A 634 -78.75 -14.05 -8.82
CA GLY A 634 -80.00 -14.82 -8.71
C GLY A 634 -80.78 -14.45 -7.43
N ARG A 635 -82.12 -14.55 -7.46
CA ARG A 635 -83.15 -14.11 -6.48
C ARG A 635 -84.31 -15.15 -6.53
N PRO A 636 -85.32 -15.32 -5.59
CA PRO A 636 -85.67 -14.63 -4.32
C PRO A 636 -86.09 -15.49 -3.07
N ALA A 637 -85.96 -14.88 -1.88
CA ALA A 637 -86.97 -14.80 -0.76
C ALA A 637 -87.54 -16.09 -0.05
N PRO A 638 -88.78 -16.09 0.52
CA PRO A 638 -89.09 -15.92 1.98
C PRO A 638 -89.88 -17.13 2.57
N PRO A 639 -90.54 -17.10 3.78
CA PRO A 639 -90.67 -16.13 4.89
C PRO A 639 -90.06 -16.68 6.22
N SER A 640 -90.42 -16.39 7.49
CA SER A 640 -91.44 -15.58 8.24
C SER A 640 -90.83 -15.11 9.59
N SER A 641 -91.49 -14.53 10.63
CA SER A 641 -92.90 -14.23 10.96
C SER A 641 -93.05 -12.93 11.81
N GLU A 642 -94.29 -12.44 11.94
CA GLU A 642 -94.80 -11.20 12.59
C GLU A 642 -94.72 -11.15 14.15
N PRO A 643 -95.06 -10.04 14.88
CA PRO A 643 -95.89 -8.87 14.49
C PRO A 643 -95.43 -7.43 14.89
N ALA A 644 -96.28 -6.46 14.55
CA ALA A 644 -96.18 -4.99 14.75
C ALA A 644 -96.59 -4.53 16.21
N ALA A 645 -96.72 -3.25 16.62
CA ALA A 645 -97.06 -1.99 15.93
C ALA A 645 -96.52 -0.70 16.69
N PRO A 646 -97.06 0.55 16.57
CA PRO A 646 -96.42 1.56 15.72
C PRO A 646 -96.16 2.95 16.44
N PRO A 647 -96.31 4.19 15.88
CA PRO A 647 -95.44 5.36 16.17
C PRO A 647 -96.06 6.32 17.25
N PRO A 648 -95.46 7.50 17.66
CA PRO A 648 -94.72 8.45 16.80
C PRO A 648 -93.60 9.33 17.43
N THR A 649 -93.21 10.36 16.67
CA THR A 649 -92.49 11.63 16.99
C THR A 649 -91.02 11.74 16.58
N SER A 650 -90.60 12.99 16.32
CA SER A 650 -89.46 13.33 15.48
C SER A 650 -88.51 14.35 16.13
N VAL A 651 -87.23 13.99 16.27
CA VAL A 651 -86.03 14.85 16.21
C VAL A 651 -84.78 13.93 16.17
N SER A 652 -83.66 14.27 15.54
CA SER A 652 -83.31 15.47 14.76
C SER A 652 -82.41 15.11 13.57
N SER A 653 -82.36 15.96 12.55
CA SER A 653 -81.20 16.03 11.67
C SER A 653 -80.08 16.77 12.40
N GLY A 654 -78.88 16.20 12.44
CA GLY A 654 -77.72 16.81 13.11
C GLY A 654 -76.37 16.40 12.53
N MET A 655 -76.18 15.11 12.23
CA MET A 655 -74.95 14.60 11.60
C MET A 655 -75.25 14.16 10.17
N ALA A 656 -74.99 15.06 9.21
CA ALA A 656 -75.38 14.88 7.81
C ALA A 656 -74.46 15.55 6.77
N ALA A 657 -73.45 16.30 7.20
CA ALA A 657 -72.52 17.02 6.31
C ALA A 657 -71.06 16.76 6.67
N ILE A 658 -70.67 17.00 7.93
CA ILE A 658 -69.29 16.84 8.40
C ILE A 658 -68.84 15.37 8.28
N GLU A 659 -69.57 14.41 8.84
CA GLU A 659 -69.26 12.97 8.70
C GLU A 659 -69.22 12.50 7.24
N ARG A 660 -69.97 13.15 6.33
CA ARG A 660 -69.93 12.81 4.89
C ARG A 660 -68.68 13.37 4.22
N ALA A 661 -68.25 14.57 4.60
CA ALA A 661 -66.98 15.14 4.15
C ALA A 661 -65.79 14.33 4.67
N GLU A 662 -65.80 13.97 5.96
CA GLU A 662 -64.79 13.11 6.59
C GLU A 662 -64.73 11.71 5.95
N LEU A 663 -65.87 11.08 5.68
CA LEU A 663 -65.92 9.81 4.94
C LEU A 663 -65.45 9.92 3.47
N GLU A 664 -65.53 11.11 2.86
CA GLU A 664 -65.02 11.34 1.51
C GLU A 664 -63.52 11.66 1.52
N GLU A 665 -63.04 12.41 2.52
CA GLU A 665 -61.62 12.66 2.78
C GLU A 665 -60.89 11.35 3.08
N LEU A 666 -61.46 10.49 3.94
CA LEU A 666 -60.93 9.14 4.21
C LEU A 666 -60.98 8.21 2.99
N ARG A 667 -61.90 8.42 2.03
CA ARG A 667 -61.88 7.71 0.73
C ARG A 667 -60.75 8.19 -0.16
N LEU A 668 -60.58 9.50 -0.29
CA LEU A 668 -59.49 10.11 -1.08
C LEU A 668 -58.12 9.78 -0.50
N GLU A 669 -57.98 9.78 0.84
CA GLU A 669 -56.77 9.36 1.53
C GLU A 669 -56.50 7.86 1.34
N LYS A 670 -57.52 7.01 1.47
CA LYS A 670 -57.40 5.58 1.17
C LYS A 670 -56.99 5.32 -0.28
N GLU A 671 -57.55 6.07 -1.24
CA GLU A 671 -57.17 5.96 -2.65
C GLU A 671 -55.71 6.41 -2.86
N ARG A 672 -55.30 7.51 -2.24
CA ARG A 672 -53.91 8.00 -2.25
C ARG A 672 -52.94 6.96 -1.67
N TYR A 673 -53.27 6.33 -0.54
CA TYR A 673 -52.47 5.23 0.02
C TYR A 673 -52.47 3.99 -0.90
N SER A 674 -53.59 3.68 -1.55
CA SER A 674 -53.67 2.55 -2.50
C SER A 674 -52.72 2.76 -3.69
N ARG A 675 -52.77 3.96 -4.30
CA ARG A 675 -51.84 4.36 -5.38
C ARG A 675 -50.38 4.39 -4.91
N MET A 676 -50.10 4.81 -3.67
CA MET A 676 -48.74 4.76 -3.10
C MET A 676 -48.24 3.31 -2.95
N VAL A 677 -49.10 2.40 -2.50
CA VAL A 677 -48.78 0.97 -2.39
C VAL A 677 -48.58 0.32 -3.77
N GLU A 678 -49.37 0.70 -4.77
CA GLU A 678 -49.20 0.26 -6.16
C GLU A 678 -47.87 0.76 -6.76
N ASN A 679 -47.51 2.02 -6.54
CA ASN A 679 -46.21 2.57 -6.95
C ASN A 679 -45.05 1.80 -6.31
N LEU A 680 -45.06 1.63 -4.98
CA LEU A 680 -44.04 0.87 -4.24
C LEU A 680 -43.95 -0.60 -4.68
N GLN A 681 -45.07 -1.23 -5.07
CA GLN A 681 -45.06 -2.57 -5.66
C GLN A 681 -44.43 -2.58 -7.06
N SER A 682 -44.66 -1.55 -7.87
CA SER A 682 -44.03 -1.40 -9.18
C SER A 682 -42.51 -1.16 -9.07
N GLU A 683 -42.08 -0.31 -8.15
CA GLU A 683 -40.67 -0.01 -7.87
C GLU A 683 -39.94 -1.24 -7.34
N ARG A 684 -40.53 -1.93 -6.35
CA ARG A 684 -40.02 -3.22 -5.87
C ARG A 684 -39.90 -4.26 -7.00
N THR A 685 -40.79 -4.22 -8.00
CA THR A 685 -40.71 -5.13 -9.15
C THR A 685 -39.58 -4.75 -10.10
N LYS A 686 -39.38 -3.45 -10.39
CA LYS A 686 -38.24 -2.93 -11.18
C LYS A 686 -36.89 -3.29 -10.54
N LEU A 687 -36.73 -2.98 -9.26
CA LEU A 687 -35.52 -3.29 -8.49
C LEU A 687 -35.25 -4.81 -8.45
N LEU A 688 -36.28 -5.66 -8.41
CA LEU A 688 -36.11 -7.12 -8.49
C LEU A 688 -35.71 -7.62 -9.88
N SER A 689 -36.14 -6.97 -10.97
CA SER A 689 -35.60 -7.26 -12.32
C SER A 689 -34.16 -6.78 -12.49
N GLU A 690 -33.83 -5.61 -11.96
CA GLU A 690 -32.49 -5.01 -12.00
C GLU A 690 -31.47 -5.84 -11.20
N ILE A 691 -31.82 -6.25 -9.97
CA ILE A 691 -31.01 -7.19 -9.17
C ILE A 691 -30.76 -8.50 -9.91
N ASN A 692 -31.73 -9.00 -10.68
CA ASN A 692 -31.57 -10.20 -11.51
C ASN A 692 -30.64 -9.93 -12.70
N GLU A 693 -30.79 -8.81 -13.39
CA GLU A 693 -29.90 -8.40 -14.48
C GLU A 693 -28.44 -8.24 -14.00
N LEU A 694 -28.22 -7.53 -12.90
CA LEU A 694 -26.91 -7.40 -12.25
C LEU A 694 -26.32 -8.74 -11.80
N GLN A 695 -27.15 -9.69 -11.33
CA GLN A 695 -26.70 -11.06 -11.02
C GLN A 695 -26.24 -11.81 -12.28
N ASN A 696 -26.93 -11.65 -13.41
CA ASN A 696 -26.53 -12.27 -14.67
C ASN A 696 -25.26 -11.61 -15.26
N GLN A 697 -25.14 -10.29 -15.19
CA GLN A 697 -23.93 -9.56 -15.57
C GLN A 697 -22.72 -9.98 -14.71
N ASN A 698 -22.88 -10.12 -13.40
CA ASN A 698 -21.83 -10.58 -12.49
C ASN A 698 -21.42 -12.03 -12.79
N ALA A 699 -22.37 -12.92 -13.08
CA ALA A 699 -22.07 -14.28 -13.54
C ALA A 699 -21.26 -14.29 -14.85
N GLN A 700 -21.62 -13.46 -15.83
CA GLN A 700 -20.89 -13.31 -17.09
C GLN A 700 -19.45 -12.81 -16.86
N LEU A 701 -19.27 -11.79 -16.01
CA LEU A 701 -17.94 -11.26 -15.65
C LEU A 701 -17.06 -12.32 -14.95
N ILE A 702 -17.64 -13.19 -14.12
CA ILE A 702 -16.93 -14.31 -13.50
C ILE A 702 -16.48 -15.35 -14.55
N GLU A 703 -17.31 -15.66 -15.55
CA GLU A 703 -16.94 -16.57 -16.64
C GLU A 703 -15.86 -15.98 -17.56
N ASP A 704 -15.97 -14.70 -17.92
CA ASP A 704 -14.99 -14.00 -18.75
C ASP A 704 -13.64 -13.83 -18.03
N HIS A 705 -13.64 -13.42 -16.76
CA HIS A 705 -12.44 -13.40 -15.93
C HIS A 705 -11.78 -14.78 -15.81
N THR A 706 -12.58 -15.84 -15.67
CA THR A 706 -12.06 -17.22 -15.64
C THR A 706 -11.42 -17.61 -16.98
N ARG A 707 -12.00 -17.19 -18.11
CA ARG A 707 -11.43 -17.40 -19.45
C ARG A 707 -10.09 -16.67 -19.62
N ASP A 708 -10.00 -15.42 -19.15
CA ASP A 708 -8.78 -14.62 -19.25
C ASP A 708 -7.67 -15.12 -18.31
N VAL A 709 -7.98 -15.55 -17.09
CA VAL A 709 -7.00 -16.20 -16.20
C VAL A 709 -6.42 -17.47 -16.83
N LEU A 710 -7.21 -18.23 -17.59
CA LEU A 710 -6.72 -19.39 -18.36
C LEU A 710 -5.88 -18.97 -19.58
N SER A 711 -6.28 -17.90 -20.28
CA SER A 711 -5.55 -17.29 -21.41
C SER A 711 -4.17 -16.77 -20.98
N VAL A 712 -4.09 -16.09 -19.84
CA VAL A 712 -2.84 -15.62 -19.21
C VAL A 712 -1.94 -16.80 -18.88
N LYS A 713 -2.44 -17.82 -18.17
CA LYS A 713 -1.65 -19.02 -17.82
C LYS A 713 -1.13 -19.78 -19.05
N ALA A 714 -1.90 -19.82 -20.13
CA ALA A 714 -1.44 -20.38 -21.40
C ALA A 714 -0.27 -19.56 -22.00
N LYS A 715 -0.39 -18.22 -22.03
CA LYS A 715 0.67 -17.30 -22.50
C LYS A 715 1.91 -17.32 -21.62
N GLU A 716 1.77 -17.35 -20.28
CA GLU A 716 2.88 -17.56 -19.34
C GLU A 716 3.64 -18.85 -19.65
N THR A 717 2.92 -19.95 -19.87
CA THR A 717 3.53 -21.25 -20.20
C THR A 717 4.24 -21.24 -21.56
N GLN A 718 3.75 -20.47 -22.54
CA GLN A 718 4.46 -20.24 -23.81
C GLN A 718 5.73 -19.40 -23.61
N LEU A 719 5.64 -18.32 -22.81
CA LEU A 719 6.74 -17.42 -22.50
C LEU A 719 7.86 -18.11 -21.71
N VAL A 720 7.53 -19.03 -20.80
CA VAL A 720 8.53 -19.88 -20.10
C VAL A 720 9.29 -20.78 -21.07
N ARG A 721 8.60 -21.39 -22.05
CA ARG A 721 9.27 -22.18 -23.11
C ARG A 721 10.19 -21.30 -23.96
N ALA A 722 9.67 -20.18 -24.47
CA ALA A 722 10.45 -19.24 -25.29
C ALA A 722 11.71 -18.71 -24.57
N ARG A 723 11.64 -18.48 -23.25
CA ARG A 723 12.83 -18.14 -22.43
C ARG A 723 13.83 -19.29 -22.34
N SER A 724 13.36 -20.53 -22.14
CA SER A 724 14.22 -21.72 -22.14
C SER A 724 14.89 -21.96 -23.49
N ASP A 725 14.17 -21.73 -24.60
CA ASP A 725 14.69 -21.88 -25.96
C ASP A 725 15.72 -20.78 -26.28
N ALA A 726 15.48 -19.54 -25.82
CA ALA A 726 16.44 -18.44 -25.91
C ALA A 726 17.71 -18.70 -25.10
N GLU A 727 17.60 -19.20 -23.86
CA GLU A 727 18.77 -19.56 -23.04
C GLU A 727 19.59 -20.69 -23.71
N ALA A 728 18.92 -21.70 -24.26
CA ALA A 728 19.57 -22.76 -25.03
C ALA A 728 20.27 -22.23 -26.30
N ALA A 729 19.69 -21.23 -26.97
CA ALA A 729 20.33 -20.56 -28.11
C ALA A 729 21.56 -19.76 -27.66
N GLU A 730 21.49 -19.00 -26.57
CA GLU A 730 22.64 -18.26 -26.02
C GLU A 730 23.77 -19.20 -25.59
N GLN A 731 23.46 -20.32 -24.92
CA GLN A 731 24.47 -21.32 -24.54
C GLN A 731 25.17 -21.92 -25.78
N ASN A 732 24.43 -22.15 -26.88
CA ASN A 732 25.02 -22.59 -28.15
C ASN A 732 25.88 -21.51 -28.82
N VAL A 733 25.45 -20.24 -28.82
CA VAL A 733 26.26 -19.11 -29.33
C VAL A 733 27.55 -18.96 -28.52
N GLN A 734 27.49 -19.03 -27.18
CA GLN A 734 28.69 -19.01 -26.33
C GLN A 734 29.63 -20.19 -26.61
N LYS A 735 29.09 -21.39 -26.86
CA LYS A 735 29.88 -22.58 -27.25
C LYS A 735 30.61 -22.33 -28.58
N GLN A 736 29.90 -21.85 -29.59
CA GLN A 736 30.47 -21.50 -30.91
C GLN A 736 31.52 -20.38 -30.80
N GLN A 737 31.30 -19.36 -29.97
CA GLN A 737 32.29 -18.30 -29.74
C GLN A 737 33.59 -18.85 -29.14
N ARG A 738 33.52 -19.70 -28.11
CA ARG A 738 34.70 -20.35 -27.50
C ARG A 738 35.44 -21.24 -28.50
N GLU A 739 34.71 -21.91 -29.41
CA GLU A 739 35.27 -22.72 -30.49
C GLU A 739 35.95 -21.86 -31.59
N ILE A 740 35.32 -20.76 -32.01
CA ILE A 740 35.92 -19.76 -32.91
C ILE A 740 37.20 -19.17 -32.30
N GLU A 741 37.22 -18.86 -31.01
CA GLU A 741 38.46 -18.44 -30.35
C GLU A 741 39.52 -19.55 -30.27
N ARG A 742 39.11 -20.81 -30.08
CA ARG A 742 40.04 -21.96 -30.09
C ARG A 742 40.70 -22.07 -31.47
N LEU A 743 39.90 -22.09 -32.54
CA LEU A 743 40.37 -22.16 -33.92
C LEU A 743 41.26 -20.96 -34.28
N LYS A 744 40.90 -19.74 -33.84
CA LYS A 744 41.76 -18.55 -33.99
C LYS A 744 43.12 -18.71 -33.28
N ARG A 745 43.16 -19.30 -32.07
CA ARG A 745 44.42 -19.58 -31.35
C ARG A 745 45.23 -20.70 -31.99
N GLU A 746 44.59 -21.70 -32.57
CA GLU A 746 45.25 -22.81 -33.29
C GLU A 746 45.84 -22.32 -34.62
N LEU A 747 45.08 -21.53 -35.40
CA LEU A 747 45.57 -20.84 -36.61
C LEU A 747 46.75 -19.90 -36.29
N ALA A 748 46.65 -19.09 -35.23
CA ALA A 748 47.72 -18.19 -34.79
C ALA A 748 48.94 -18.89 -34.15
N ARG A 749 48.88 -20.22 -33.96
CA ARG A 749 50.05 -21.07 -33.69
C ARG A 749 50.59 -21.67 -34.98
N ALA A 750 49.74 -22.20 -35.87
CA ALA A 750 50.14 -22.78 -37.15
C ALA A 750 50.94 -21.76 -38.00
N VAL A 751 50.41 -20.54 -38.16
CA VAL A 751 51.09 -19.42 -38.86
C VAL A 751 52.43 -19.03 -38.23
N ARG A 752 52.60 -19.29 -36.92
CA ARG A 752 53.82 -18.99 -36.17
C ARG A 752 54.85 -20.12 -36.25
N ALA A 753 54.39 -21.37 -36.35
CA ALA A 753 55.24 -22.53 -36.61
C ALA A 753 55.79 -22.52 -38.05
N SER A 754 54.95 -22.18 -39.04
CA SER A 754 55.39 -22.01 -40.44
C SER A 754 56.38 -20.86 -40.64
N ALA A 755 56.47 -19.91 -39.70
CA ALA A 755 57.40 -18.79 -39.72
C ALA A 755 58.71 -19.05 -38.94
N ALA A 756 58.90 -20.25 -38.38
CA ALA A 756 60.01 -20.56 -37.46
C ALA A 756 61.08 -21.52 -38.03
N SER A 757 60.93 -22.00 -39.26
CA SER A 757 61.93 -22.83 -39.96
C SER A 757 62.79 -21.96 -40.90
N PRO A 758 64.14 -22.04 -40.84
CA PRO A 758 65.01 -21.36 -41.80
C PRO A 758 64.97 -22.03 -43.18
N PRO A 759 65.23 -21.29 -44.27
CA PRO A 759 65.12 -21.81 -45.63
C PRO A 759 66.31 -22.71 -46.02
N ALA A 760 66.02 -23.95 -46.43
CA ALA A 760 66.92 -24.77 -47.23
C ALA A 760 66.70 -24.49 -48.73
N THR A 761 67.73 -24.69 -49.54
CA THR A 761 67.79 -24.22 -50.95
C THR A 761 67.30 -25.24 -51.97
N ILE A 762 66.50 -24.76 -52.95
CA ILE A 762 66.65 -24.89 -54.42
C ILE A 762 67.09 -26.30 -54.94
N PRO A 763 66.33 -27.00 -55.83
CA PRO A 763 65.91 -26.42 -57.11
C PRO A 763 64.52 -26.75 -57.68
N ASP A 764 64.22 -25.97 -58.73
CA ASP A 764 63.27 -26.17 -59.82
C ASP A 764 63.20 -27.60 -60.39
N MET A 765 61.98 -28.09 -60.58
CA MET A 765 61.56 -28.70 -61.85
C MET A 765 60.04 -28.56 -62.02
N GLY A 766 59.61 -27.85 -63.06
CA GLY A 766 58.22 -27.90 -63.53
C GLY A 766 57.95 -29.09 -64.46
N LEU A 767 56.75 -29.66 -64.38
CA LEU A 767 56.16 -30.41 -65.51
C LEU A 767 54.62 -30.39 -65.49
N ASN A 768 54.05 -30.76 -66.64
CA ASN A 768 52.63 -30.66 -66.99
C ASN A 768 51.93 -32.04 -66.87
N MET A 769 50.59 -32.05 -66.96
CA MET A 769 49.70 -33.22 -66.89
C MET A 769 49.59 -33.84 -65.48
N GLY A 770 48.47 -34.47 -65.07
CA GLY A 770 47.16 -34.59 -65.71
C GLY A 770 46.52 -35.97 -65.47
N ILE A 771 45.18 -36.02 -65.52
CA ILE A 771 44.37 -37.22 -65.84
C ILE A 771 44.36 -38.39 -64.80
N THR A 772 43.25 -38.42 -64.05
CA THR A 772 42.37 -39.58 -63.71
C THR A 772 42.77 -40.76 -62.79
N ASP A 773 41.75 -41.17 -62.02
CA ASP A 773 41.36 -42.55 -61.66
C ASP A 773 42.19 -43.35 -60.63
N GLY A 774 41.63 -44.47 -60.18
CA GLY A 774 42.32 -45.57 -59.49
C GLY A 774 42.42 -45.44 -57.97
N GLY A 775 41.50 -46.08 -57.24
CA GLY A 775 41.63 -46.30 -55.80
C GLY A 775 42.13 -47.73 -55.47
N ILE A 776 41.37 -48.41 -54.59
CA ILE A 776 41.53 -49.82 -54.17
C ILE A 776 42.64 -50.07 -53.12
N TYR A 777 42.34 -51.00 -52.20
CA TYR A 777 43.19 -51.69 -51.21
C TYR A 777 43.61 -50.95 -49.91
N GLN A 778 43.49 -51.56 -48.72
CA GLN A 778 42.70 -52.75 -48.36
C GLN A 778 42.27 -52.77 -46.88
N ASP A 779 41.25 -53.59 -46.61
CA ASP A 779 40.77 -54.06 -45.31
C ASP A 779 41.86 -54.76 -44.46
N ASN A 780 41.65 -54.84 -43.14
CA ASN A 780 41.15 -56.05 -42.43
C ASN A 780 41.18 -55.76 -40.91
N ALA A 781 40.07 -55.43 -40.24
CA ALA A 781 39.04 -56.33 -39.68
C ALA A 781 39.55 -57.33 -38.61
N ASN A 782 38.80 -57.47 -37.51
CA ASN A 782 38.10 -58.75 -37.21
C ASN A 782 37.03 -58.63 -36.08
N ASN A 783 36.01 -59.50 -36.13
CA ASN A 783 35.14 -60.01 -35.03
C ASN A 783 34.23 -59.04 -34.24
N ASN A 784 33.03 -59.41 -33.75
CA ASN A 784 32.15 -60.60 -33.93
C ASN A 784 30.71 -60.15 -33.49
N HIS A 785 29.56 -60.22 -34.19
CA HIS A 785 28.79 -61.22 -34.97
C HIS A 785 27.77 -62.08 -34.15
N HIS A 786 26.67 -62.50 -34.83
CA HIS A 786 25.44 -63.23 -34.37
C HIS A 786 24.34 -62.34 -33.72
N ASN A 787 23.02 -62.57 -33.88
CA ASN A 787 22.16 -63.38 -34.79
C ASN A 787 20.70 -62.84 -34.63
N ASN A 788 19.64 -63.10 -35.39
CA ASN A 788 19.30 -63.58 -36.76
C ASN A 788 17.80 -64.02 -36.69
N MET A 789 17.02 -63.94 -37.79
CA MET A 789 15.61 -64.39 -37.96
C MET A 789 14.52 -63.64 -37.14
N ASN A 790 13.23 -63.57 -37.54
CA ASN A 790 12.48 -64.28 -38.60
C ASN A 790 11.38 -63.39 -39.26
N GLY A 791 10.90 -63.74 -40.47
CA GLY A 791 9.66 -63.21 -41.10
C GLY A 791 8.63 -64.33 -41.35
N PRO A 792 7.79 -64.36 -42.41
CA PRO A 792 7.34 -63.33 -43.40
C PRO A 792 5.79 -63.47 -43.65
N PRO A 793 5.15 -63.46 -44.87
CA PRO A 793 5.29 -62.71 -46.15
C PRO A 793 3.95 -62.09 -46.72
N SER A 794 4.02 -61.49 -47.93
CA SER A 794 2.93 -61.29 -48.95
C SER A 794 1.86 -60.19 -48.77
N ARG A 795 1.29 -59.53 -49.80
CA ARG A 795 1.50 -59.45 -51.28
C ARG A 795 0.87 -58.12 -51.79
N SER A 796 1.55 -57.23 -52.53
CA SER A 796 1.82 -57.17 -54.00
C SER A 796 0.71 -56.54 -54.89
N ALA A 797 0.90 -55.27 -55.30
CA ALA A 797 0.32 -54.55 -56.48
C ALA A 797 0.79 -53.06 -56.42
N LEU A 798 1.25 -52.34 -57.46
CA LEU A 798 1.55 -52.61 -58.89
C LEU A 798 2.87 -51.89 -59.33
N HIS A 799 3.41 -52.24 -60.50
CA HIS A 799 4.56 -51.59 -61.18
C HIS A 799 4.08 -50.53 -62.24
N PHE A 800 4.87 -49.83 -63.09
CA PHE A 800 6.30 -49.91 -63.49
C PHE A 800 6.82 -48.57 -64.08
N GLY A 801 8.08 -48.16 -63.77
CA GLY A 801 9.01 -47.36 -64.61
C GLY A 801 8.64 -45.95 -65.15
N ALA A 802 9.59 -45.08 -65.53
CA ALA A 802 11.06 -45.11 -65.41
C ALA A 802 11.71 -43.72 -65.66
N ARG A 803 13.03 -43.62 -65.39
CA ARG A 803 14.03 -42.59 -65.75
C ARG A 803 14.25 -41.34 -64.85
N PHE A 804 15.56 -41.08 -64.71
CA PHE A 804 16.29 -39.80 -64.53
C PHE A 804 16.48 -39.14 -63.14
N GLU A 805 17.74 -39.25 -62.68
CA GLU A 805 18.62 -38.15 -62.26
C GLU A 805 18.22 -37.22 -61.08
N SER A 806 18.93 -37.38 -59.96
CA SER A 806 18.74 -36.60 -58.72
C SER A 806 19.82 -35.52 -58.53
N ALA A 807 19.53 -34.30 -59.01
CA ALA A 807 20.42 -33.16 -58.89
C ALA A 807 20.46 -32.54 -57.47
N ARG A 808 21.63 -32.02 -57.09
CA ARG A 808 21.80 -31.07 -55.96
C ARG A 808 21.35 -29.66 -56.38
N PRO A 809 21.11 -28.77 -55.41
CA PRO A 809 21.60 -27.40 -55.59
C PRO A 809 22.40 -26.81 -54.42
N ARG A 810 23.52 -26.20 -54.79
CA ARG A 810 24.19 -25.01 -54.22
C ARG A 810 24.49 -24.14 -55.47
N SER A 811 24.50 -22.81 -55.47
CA SER A 811 24.40 -21.81 -54.40
C SER A 811 24.30 -20.38 -54.98
N PHE A 812 23.97 -19.41 -54.12
CA PHE A 812 24.41 -18.00 -54.15
C PHE A 812 23.63 -16.93 -54.98
N MET A 813 23.45 -15.78 -54.31
CA MET A 813 23.24 -14.39 -54.79
C MET A 813 21.95 -13.90 -55.50
N SER A 814 21.38 -12.86 -54.86
CA SER A 814 20.98 -11.55 -55.42
C SER A 814 19.50 -11.21 -55.73
N ALA A 815 19.25 -9.89 -55.64
CA ALA A 815 18.18 -9.08 -56.24
C ALA A 815 16.74 -9.13 -55.67
N SER A 816 16.06 -7.99 -55.85
CA SER A 816 14.66 -7.69 -55.49
C SER A 816 13.69 -8.00 -56.65
N PRO A 817 12.37 -7.75 -56.45
CA PRO A 817 11.52 -7.25 -57.53
C PRO A 817 10.79 -5.94 -57.20
N SER A 818 10.30 -5.28 -58.26
CA SER A 818 9.46 -4.07 -58.32
C SER A 818 8.68 -4.10 -59.67
N GLU A 819 7.71 -3.26 -60.03
CA GLU A 819 7.24 -2.00 -59.44
C GLU A 819 5.79 -1.69 -59.92
N GLU A 820 4.87 -1.22 -59.07
CA GLU A 820 3.53 -0.80 -59.54
C GLU A 820 2.94 0.44 -58.81
N LYS A 821 3.66 1.57 -58.97
CA LYS A 821 3.14 2.87 -59.44
C LYS A 821 1.65 3.22 -59.26
N GLU A 822 1.36 4.23 -58.42
CA GLU A 822 0.44 5.33 -58.82
C GLU A 822 0.76 6.69 -58.15
N ASN A 823 0.09 7.74 -58.62
CA ASN A 823 0.45 9.17 -58.61
C ASN A 823 0.96 9.86 -57.33
N ASN A 824 2.05 10.63 -57.50
CA ASN A 824 2.09 12.12 -57.51
C ASN A 824 1.31 12.87 -56.41
N ASN A 825 1.87 13.82 -55.64
CA ASN A 825 2.72 14.94 -56.08
C ASN A 825 3.54 15.52 -54.90
N GLY A 826 4.68 16.16 -55.15
CA GLY A 826 5.48 16.83 -54.10
C GLY A 826 6.16 18.11 -54.58
N LEU A 827 6.64 18.94 -53.65
CA LEU A 827 7.47 20.14 -53.84
C LEU A 827 8.12 20.46 -52.46
N GLU A 828 9.37 20.89 -52.30
CA GLU A 828 10.49 21.05 -53.24
C GLU A 828 11.85 21.01 -52.48
N SER A 829 12.98 21.11 -53.19
CA SER A 829 14.37 21.15 -52.66
C SER A 829 15.14 22.23 -53.49
N PRO A 830 16.50 22.37 -53.53
CA PRO A 830 17.60 21.71 -52.80
C PRO A 830 18.80 22.63 -52.36
N GLY A 831 19.74 22.06 -51.60
CA GLY A 831 21.13 21.91 -52.10
C GLY A 831 22.29 22.83 -51.64
N LEU A 832 23.49 22.19 -51.55
CA LEU A 832 24.87 22.74 -51.63
C LEU A 832 25.41 23.63 -50.47
N SER A 833 26.73 23.65 -50.16
CA SER A 833 27.84 22.72 -50.47
C SER A 833 29.13 22.97 -49.62
N GLY A 834 29.85 21.88 -49.28
CA GLY A 834 31.30 21.84 -48.96
C GLY A 834 31.80 22.47 -47.63
N ALA A 835 33.09 22.38 -47.27
CA ALA A 835 34.13 21.36 -47.53
C ALA A 835 35.42 21.62 -46.69
N GLY A 836 36.15 20.57 -46.30
CA GLY A 836 37.49 20.66 -45.65
C GLY A 836 37.47 20.74 -44.11
N GLY A 837 38.49 20.27 -43.37
CA GLY A 837 39.74 19.60 -43.74
C GLY A 837 40.33 18.74 -42.59
N TYR A 838 41.37 17.93 -42.87
CA TYR A 838 41.84 16.85 -42.00
C TYR A 838 43.06 17.19 -41.10
N ALA A 839 43.30 16.29 -40.12
CA ALA A 839 44.53 15.99 -39.37
C ALA A 839 44.70 16.60 -37.95
N GLY A 840 45.28 15.89 -36.97
CA GLY A 840 45.59 14.45 -36.93
C GLY A 840 46.66 14.02 -35.91
N ARG A 841 46.57 12.76 -35.42
CA ARG A 841 47.52 12.07 -34.49
C ARG A 841 47.60 12.70 -33.06
N ARG A 842 48.13 12.04 -32.02
CA ARG A 842 48.66 10.66 -31.83
C ARG A 842 48.36 10.18 -30.39
N LYS A 843 48.11 8.89 -30.17
CA LYS A 843 48.19 8.26 -28.83
C LYS A 843 49.54 7.58 -28.64
N ILE A 844 50.12 7.61 -27.43
CA ILE A 844 51.25 6.79 -26.98
C ILE A 844 51.02 6.37 -25.51
N SER A 845 51.49 5.19 -25.14
CA SER A 845 51.48 4.55 -23.80
C SER A 845 52.60 3.48 -23.79
N PRO A 846 52.85 2.71 -22.70
CA PRO A 846 53.04 3.05 -21.28
C PRO A 846 54.48 2.65 -20.81
N PRO A 847 54.76 2.57 -19.50
CA PRO A 847 55.09 1.27 -18.84
C PRO A 847 54.29 1.06 -17.53
N VAL A 848 53.92 -0.12 -16.99
CA VAL A 848 54.44 -1.53 -16.91
C VAL A 848 55.05 -1.86 -15.54
N GLY A 849 54.59 -2.97 -14.92
CA GLY A 849 54.99 -3.45 -13.58
C GLY A 849 53.81 -4.07 -12.79
N SER A 850 53.17 -5.19 -13.16
CA SER A 850 53.67 -6.57 -13.42
C SER A 850 53.98 -7.37 -12.14
N SER A 851 53.64 -8.65 -11.95
CA SER A 851 52.64 -9.58 -12.55
C SER A 851 52.58 -10.89 -11.73
N TYR A 852 51.40 -11.42 -11.35
CA TYR A 852 51.07 -12.86 -11.17
C TYR A 852 49.57 -13.00 -10.75
N SER A 853 48.85 -14.11 -10.93
CA SER A 853 49.01 -15.23 -11.87
C SER A 853 47.64 -15.77 -12.31
N SER A 854 47.63 -16.57 -13.38
CA SER A 854 46.49 -17.30 -13.94
C SER A 854 45.87 -18.36 -13.00
N GLY A 855 44.59 -18.71 -13.18
CA GLY A 855 44.03 -19.94 -12.61
C GLY A 855 42.65 -20.33 -13.13
N ARG A 856 42.57 -21.30 -14.05
CA ARG A 856 41.32 -22.03 -14.37
C ARG A 856 40.91 -22.91 -13.17
N GLY A 857 39.62 -23.17 -13.01
CA GLY A 857 39.18 -24.41 -12.36
C GLY A 857 37.74 -24.44 -11.86
N SER A 858 36.96 -25.42 -12.32
CA SER A 858 35.92 -26.04 -11.48
C SER A 858 36.60 -26.83 -10.35
N PRO A 859 35.84 -27.22 -9.32
CA PRO A 859 35.66 -28.67 -9.18
C PRO A 859 34.19 -29.07 -9.06
N ALA A 860 33.91 -30.29 -9.52
CA ALA A 860 32.63 -30.95 -9.31
C ALA A 860 32.65 -31.80 -8.02
N ARG A 861 31.50 -32.42 -7.71
CA ARG A 861 31.32 -33.44 -6.66
C ARG A 861 32.34 -34.59 -6.81
N MET A 862 32.91 -35.07 -5.70
CA MET A 862 33.00 -36.50 -5.29
C MET A 862 33.22 -36.52 -3.74
N SER A 863 32.70 -37.41 -2.88
CA SER A 863 32.06 -38.75 -2.97
C SER A 863 32.96 -39.95 -2.60
N VAL A 864 33.27 -40.10 -1.30
CA VAL A 864 33.69 -41.36 -0.62
C VAL A 864 33.13 -41.32 0.83
N GLY A 865 32.71 -42.42 1.49
CA GLY A 865 32.49 -43.78 0.99
C GLY A 865 32.75 -44.91 1.99
N GLY A 866 31.83 -45.14 2.94
CA GLY A 866 31.74 -46.40 3.73
C GLY A 866 32.56 -46.49 5.05
N ARG A 867 32.53 -47.60 5.81
CA ARG A 867 31.55 -48.72 5.90
C ARG A 867 31.85 -49.60 7.15
N THR A 868 31.07 -50.69 7.33
CA THR A 868 31.12 -51.76 8.37
C THR A 868 30.66 -51.31 9.78
N GLY A 869 29.97 -52.12 10.61
CA GLY A 869 29.33 -53.46 10.49
C GLY A 869 28.92 -53.94 11.91
N SER A 870 28.23 -55.06 12.18
CA SER A 870 27.29 -55.95 11.45
C SER A 870 26.69 -56.97 12.46
N ILE A 871 25.63 -57.72 12.11
CA ILE A 871 25.03 -58.87 12.87
C ILE A 871 24.26 -58.47 14.16
N GLY A 872 23.09 -59.03 14.51
CA GLY A 872 22.26 -60.06 13.86
C GLY A 872 20.81 -60.14 14.41
N ASP A 873 19.99 -60.98 13.78
CA ASP A 873 18.51 -61.07 13.72
C ASP A 873 17.62 -60.96 14.98
N GLY A 874 16.34 -60.55 14.77
CA GLY A 874 15.33 -60.44 15.84
C GLY A 874 13.90 -59.96 15.49
N LEU A 875 13.42 -60.14 14.25
CA LEU A 875 12.00 -60.12 13.76
C LEU A 875 10.93 -59.23 14.48
N ALA A 876 10.21 -58.29 13.86
CA ALA A 876 10.34 -57.58 12.57
C ALA A 876 9.43 -56.33 12.55
N THR A 877 9.98 -55.14 12.78
CA THR A 877 9.32 -53.85 12.49
C THR A 877 10.35 -52.86 11.97
N SER A 878 10.30 -52.55 10.66
CA SER A 878 11.27 -51.66 10.04
C SER A 878 10.68 -50.85 8.89
N THR A 879 10.81 -49.53 9.02
CA THR A 879 10.69 -48.56 7.93
C THR A 879 11.61 -48.95 6.78
N SER A 880 11.10 -48.91 5.54
CA SER A 880 11.93 -48.91 4.33
C SER A 880 11.85 -47.56 3.63
N THR A 881 12.94 -47.19 2.96
CA THR A 881 13.06 -45.96 2.18
C THR A 881 13.31 -46.33 0.71
N SER A 882 13.16 -45.37 -0.20
CA SER A 882 13.54 -45.42 -1.62
C SER A 882 12.66 -46.24 -2.57
N GLN A 883 11.61 -45.59 -3.07
CA GLN A 883 11.31 -45.34 -4.49
C GLN A 883 10.37 -44.12 -4.51
N GLY A 884 10.30 -43.27 -5.52
CA GLY A 884 10.92 -43.30 -6.84
C GLY A 884 9.91 -42.68 -7.83
N SER A 885 10.15 -41.46 -8.29
CA SER A 885 9.42 -40.80 -9.40
C SER A 885 7.90 -41.05 -9.48
N GLY A 886 7.13 -40.47 -8.56
CA GLY A 886 5.69 -40.28 -8.78
C GLY A 886 5.48 -39.28 -9.93
N GLU A 887 4.98 -39.75 -11.06
CA GLU A 887 4.84 -38.94 -12.28
C GLU A 887 3.85 -37.78 -12.12
N PRO A 888 4.00 -36.68 -12.90
CA PRO A 888 3.00 -35.61 -12.95
C PRO A 888 1.59 -36.10 -13.32
N ALA A 889 1.47 -37.27 -13.95
CA ALA A 889 0.20 -37.93 -14.27
C ALA A 889 -0.69 -38.22 -13.04
N GLU A 890 -0.13 -38.45 -11.85
CA GLU A 890 -0.94 -38.69 -10.64
C GLU A 890 -1.64 -37.42 -10.14
N ASN A 891 -1.01 -36.25 -10.23
CA ASN A 891 -1.63 -35.00 -9.78
C ASN A 891 -2.83 -34.62 -10.67
N TRP A 892 -2.76 -34.90 -11.98
CA TRP A 892 -3.90 -34.74 -12.87
C TRP A 892 -5.06 -35.69 -12.52
N LYS A 893 -4.78 -36.95 -12.13
CA LYS A 893 -5.82 -37.87 -11.65
C LYS A 893 -6.49 -37.37 -10.37
N ARG A 894 -5.73 -36.92 -9.38
CA ARG A 894 -6.28 -36.32 -8.14
C ARG A 894 -7.08 -35.04 -8.41
N ALA A 895 -6.63 -34.18 -9.34
CA ALA A 895 -7.36 -32.98 -9.74
C ALA A 895 -8.68 -33.31 -10.47
N ALA A 896 -8.67 -34.29 -11.37
CA ALA A 896 -9.87 -34.77 -12.05
C ALA A 896 -10.86 -35.42 -11.07
N GLU A 897 -10.37 -36.17 -10.08
CA GLU A 897 -11.18 -36.78 -9.03
C GLU A 897 -11.84 -35.72 -8.13
N VAL A 898 -11.11 -34.70 -7.67
CA VAL A 898 -11.68 -33.55 -6.94
C VAL A 898 -12.73 -32.81 -7.79
N THR A 899 -12.46 -32.61 -9.08
CA THR A 899 -13.42 -31.98 -10.01
C THR A 899 -14.68 -32.83 -10.19
N SER A 900 -14.55 -34.16 -10.23
CA SER A 900 -15.66 -35.12 -10.29
C SER A 900 -16.50 -35.09 -9.01
N GLN A 901 -15.85 -35.13 -7.84
CA GLN A 901 -16.52 -35.01 -6.54
C GLN A 901 -17.25 -33.67 -6.39
N LEU A 902 -16.68 -32.57 -6.90
CA LEU A 902 -17.33 -31.27 -6.92
C LEU A 902 -18.57 -31.26 -7.83
N LYS A 903 -18.48 -31.83 -9.05
CA LYS A 903 -19.65 -32.00 -9.93
C LYS A 903 -20.75 -32.84 -9.28
N ALA A 904 -20.43 -34.00 -8.72
CA ALA A 904 -21.40 -34.85 -8.04
C ALA A 904 -22.08 -34.14 -6.86
N ARG A 905 -21.34 -33.28 -6.13
CA ARG A 905 -21.89 -32.47 -5.03
C ARG A 905 -22.81 -31.36 -5.53
N ILE A 906 -22.49 -30.71 -6.65
CA ILE A 906 -23.37 -29.73 -7.33
C ILE A 906 -24.64 -30.41 -7.85
N GLU A 907 -24.52 -31.61 -8.42
CA GLU A 907 -25.64 -32.40 -8.91
C GLU A 907 -26.57 -32.86 -7.78
N GLN A 908 -26.03 -33.30 -6.64
CA GLN A 908 -26.82 -33.56 -5.42
C GLN A 908 -27.51 -32.30 -4.88
N MET A 909 -26.93 -31.10 -5.04
CA MET A 909 -27.60 -29.85 -4.67
C MET A 909 -28.73 -29.49 -5.65
N LYS A 910 -28.53 -29.65 -6.97
CA LYS A 910 -29.59 -29.47 -7.97
C LYS A 910 -30.76 -30.45 -7.78
N ALA A 911 -30.46 -31.72 -7.48
CA ALA A 911 -31.48 -32.72 -7.14
C ALA A 911 -32.27 -32.34 -5.86
N ARG A 912 -31.59 -31.81 -4.82
CA ARG A 912 -32.23 -31.29 -3.60
C ARG A 912 -33.07 -30.02 -3.81
N GLN A 913 -32.83 -29.27 -4.89
CA GLN A 913 -33.62 -28.08 -5.25
C GLN A 913 -34.80 -28.39 -6.19
N GLY A 914 -34.92 -29.63 -6.69
CA GLY A 914 -36.11 -30.09 -7.41
C GLY A 914 -36.19 -29.72 -8.91
N LEU A 915 -35.14 -29.12 -9.49
CA LEU A 915 -35.14 -28.66 -10.90
C LEU A 915 -34.94 -29.77 -11.96
N SER A 916 -35.18 -31.04 -11.64
CA SER A 916 -35.03 -32.15 -12.59
C SER A 916 -36.25 -33.08 -12.62
N ARG A 917 -37.24 -32.70 -13.44
CA ARG A 917 -38.28 -33.63 -13.91
C ARG A 917 -38.62 -33.29 -15.37
N PRO A 918 -38.41 -34.20 -16.34
CA PRO A 918 -38.84 -33.98 -17.72
C PRO A 918 -40.38 -33.99 -17.79
N ALA A 919 -40.93 -33.33 -18.81
CA ALA A 919 -42.36 -33.41 -19.10
C ALA A 919 -42.75 -34.85 -19.54
N PRO A 920 -43.94 -35.34 -19.16
CA PRO A 920 -44.50 -36.54 -19.77
C PRO A 920 -44.93 -36.26 -21.22
N SER A 921 -44.99 -37.34 -22.02
CA SER A 921 -45.49 -37.36 -23.40
C SER A 921 -46.98 -37.06 -23.51
#